data_AF-A0A6A5BLL5-F1
#
_entry.id   AF-A0A6A5BLL5-F1
#
_cell.length_a   1.000
_cell.length_b   1.000
_cell.length_c   1.000
_cell.angle_alpha   90.00
_cell.angle_beta   90.00
_cell.angle_gamma   90.00
#
_symmetry.space_group_name_H-M   'P 1'
#
loop_
_entity.id
_entity.type
_entity.pdbx_description
1 polymer ?
#
loop_
_entity_poly.entity_id
_entity_poly.type
_entity_poly.pdbx_seq_one_letter_code
_entity_poly.pdbx_strand_id
1 'polypeptide(L)'
;MFNLTSIDMFSSFGAFATTSTASINNNNNTQSLNDTSVCHPLLLAQGNKSELGLCDDYPSSRVIAAIVLMVHTCLLIASFGGLAYKLVKLSKNRGGSSQQKVNFLTLARNPALIVIGCSVGYACTFVMCTRILIGRKIYPCFIFTLIYFFCIPWIAGTTILRFIRLIVLSWLNSVKVRIGKRELSHVTEKDMSSNRSSSISMSSGSTALTRGNSSTGNIRLEDIFKLSEQPRKSKETDVAASNDAPEEDDIILKKDTLLQSFEKGRLIDLLRFLVSSKFIYLFYGIIAFIHVSIYLIIGGIDYYNFVNGIKISSTNRRQAFVVDTYIFSPGGCGTGTYNTNIFISFLAVYASFAVLFATIALLMKKDIWFVKIEIWFLSFNWVFFALLYGIPSMFSQITTLVDYYFPWVMTILFGCISDLFMSCFVPVFIYQRVGKENHNREIELTSSNNPEKDNAIRKILTNAKWNSLFLQFSEKSFSSEDVMMWHAVEQFKKVTSEKLRIELFLKICDTYLRIGAPLELNIPRKEFGVPEIMSLHSSLRASRRHSSNKGNSPTIIVPSVPSTTTTPTNVVPQLFRNEPVVASNNVTTTTSVITSRNCSSPNIIPPNIFDRVQQCCEHNMIDNYTRFGLVYSKQLSSELNIVSTF
;
A
#
# COMPACT_ATOMS: atom_id res chain seq x y z
N MET A 1 25.88 41.15 12.37
CA MET A 1 26.88 41.12 11.28
C MET A 1 27.19 39.67 10.94
N PHE A 2 26.73 39.17 9.80
CA PHE A 2 27.27 37.95 9.18
C PHE A 2 27.65 38.34 7.76
N ASN A 3 28.95 38.36 7.47
CA ASN A 3 29.45 38.76 6.17
C ASN A 3 29.51 37.51 5.28
N LEU A 4 28.41 37.18 4.60
CA LEU A 4 28.42 36.15 3.56
C LEU A 4 29.12 36.71 2.32
N THR A 5 30.42 36.52 2.24
CA THR A 5 31.18 36.65 0.99
C THR A 5 30.73 35.57 0.00
N SER A 6 30.49 35.97 -1.25
CA SER A 6 30.00 35.12 -2.33
C SER A 6 30.77 33.80 -2.45
N ILE A 7 30.02 32.69 -2.51
CA ILE A 7 30.55 31.40 -2.96
C ILE A 7 30.22 31.27 -4.46
N ASP A 8 31.20 31.57 -5.31
CA ASP A 8 31.09 31.50 -6.78
C ASP A 8 31.06 30.04 -7.29
N MET A 9 30.02 29.28 -6.93
CA MET A 9 29.87 27.87 -7.32
C MET A 9 29.26 27.67 -8.73
N PHE A 10 29.07 28.73 -9.53
CA PHE A 10 28.41 28.69 -10.84
C PHE A 10 29.27 29.12 -12.05
N SER A 11 30.56 29.42 -11.86
CA SER A 11 31.46 29.92 -12.91
C SER A 11 31.80 28.93 -14.04
N SER A 12 31.44 27.64 -13.92
CA SER A 12 31.79 26.58 -14.89
C SER A 12 30.78 26.35 -16.04
N PHE A 13 29.70 27.13 -16.16
CA PHE A 13 28.75 27.02 -17.29
C PHE A 13 28.97 28.06 -18.42
N GLY A 14 30.08 28.80 -18.42
CA GLY A 14 30.36 29.90 -19.34
C GLY A 14 30.83 29.54 -20.76
N ALA A 15 30.66 28.30 -21.23
CA ALA A 15 31.33 27.80 -22.45
C ALA A 15 30.54 27.97 -23.78
N PHE A 16 29.33 28.54 -23.76
CA PHE A 16 28.49 28.72 -24.97
C PHE A 16 27.91 30.12 -25.15
N ALA A 17 28.55 31.15 -24.59
CA ALA A 17 28.29 32.53 -24.93
C ALA A 17 29.10 32.94 -26.17
N THR A 18 28.63 32.59 -27.37
CA THR A 18 29.16 33.18 -28.61
C THR A 18 28.78 34.65 -28.68
N THR A 19 29.70 35.52 -28.27
CA THR A 19 29.56 36.98 -28.30
C THR A 19 29.53 37.50 -29.74
N SER A 20 28.34 37.50 -30.34
CA SER A 20 28.07 38.25 -31.57
C SER A 20 28.01 39.74 -31.25
N THR A 21 29.17 40.39 -31.16
CA THR A 21 29.27 41.85 -31.06
C THR A 21 28.99 42.49 -32.42
N ALA A 22 27.72 42.50 -32.82
CA ALA A 22 27.25 43.33 -33.92
C ALA A 22 27.08 44.78 -33.44
N SER A 23 28.09 45.63 -33.67
CA SER A 23 28.04 47.05 -33.33
C SER A 23 27.13 47.82 -34.30
N ILE A 24 25.81 47.72 -34.10
CA ILE A 24 24.81 48.50 -34.82
C ILE A 24 24.81 49.93 -34.24
N ASN A 25 25.50 50.83 -34.92
CA ASN A 25 25.53 52.26 -34.61
C ASN A 25 24.23 52.94 -35.06
N ASN A 26 23.16 52.83 -34.26
CA ASN A 26 21.84 53.35 -34.57
C ASN A 26 21.57 54.68 -33.84
N ASN A 27 21.88 55.79 -34.50
CA ASN A 27 21.70 57.14 -33.96
C ASN A 27 20.26 57.65 -34.14
N ASN A 28 19.28 56.82 -33.79
CA ASN A 28 17.85 57.14 -33.85
C ASN A 28 17.32 57.43 -32.44
N ASN A 29 16.75 58.62 -32.26
CA ASN A 29 15.90 58.97 -31.10
C ASN A 29 14.56 58.22 -31.14
N THR A 30 14.58 56.89 -31.26
CA THR A 30 13.46 56.07 -30.81
C THR A 30 13.34 56.31 -29.32
N GLN A 31 12.35 57.10 -28.91
CA GLN A 31 11.86 57.08 -27.54
C GLN A 31 11.70 55.61 -27.15
N SER A 32 12.55 55.13 -26.25
CA SER A 32 12.31 53.86 -25.59
C SER A 32 11.03 54.06 -24.79
N LEU A 33 9.91 53.71 -25.40
CA LEU A 33 8.63 53.57 -24.74
C LEU A 33 8.89 52.61 -23.59
N ASN A 34 9.10 53.19 -22.40
CA ASN A 34 9.33 52.44 -21.18
C ASN A 34 8.11 51.54 -21.06
N ASP A 35 8.32 50.23 -21.25
CA ASP A 35 7.26 49.22 -21.33
C ASP A 35 6.78 48.92 -19.89
N THR A 36 6.24 49.97 -19.27
CA THR A 36 5.60 50.03 -17.94
C THR A 36 4.37 49.12 -17.83
N SER A 37 4.05 48.41 -18.91
CA SER A 37 2.96 47.47 -19.07
C SER A 37 3.12 46.18 -18.24
N VAL A 38 4.32 45.88 -17.71
CA VAL A 38 4.57 44.62 -16.99
C VAL A 38 4.85 44.79 -15.49
N CYS A 39 5.79 45.67 -15.09
CA CYS A 39 6.03 45.94 -13.67
C CYS A 39 4.90 46.81 -13.08
N HIS A 40 4.43 46.52 -11.87
CA HIS A 40 3.31 47.25 -11.27
C HIS A 40 3.65 48.75 -11.07
N PRO A 41 2.79 49.71 -11.47
CA PRO A 41 3.13 51.14 -11.43
C PRO A 41 3.60 51.65 -10.05
N LEU A 42 3.02 51.13 -8.97
CA LEU A 42 3.44 51.44 -7.59
C LEU A 42 4.90 51.03 -7.30
N LEU A 43 5.37 49.91 -7.88
CA LEU A 43 6.75 49.44 -7.71
C LEU A 43 7.72 50.27 -8.55
N LEU A 44 7.32 50.70 -9.75
CA LEU A 44 8.08 51.66 -10.56
C LEU A 44 8.20 53.03 -9.86
N ALA A 45 7.13 53.51 -9.24
CA ALA A 45 7.13 54.74 -8.45
C ALA A 45 8.03 54.68 -7.20
N GLN A 46 8.33 53.48 -6.69
CA GLN A 46 9.32 53.25 -5.63
C GLN A 46 10.77 53.20 -6.15
N GLY A 47 11.00 53.41 -7.45
CA GLY A 47 12.34 53.44 -8.06
C GLY A 47 12.88 52.08 -8.49
N ASN A 48 12.06 51.03 -8.53
CA ASN A 48 12.50 49.70 -8.99
C ASN A 48 12.73 49.68 -10.51
N LYS A 49 13.79 48.98 -10.93
CA LYS A 49 14.13 48.81 -12.36
C LYS A 49 13.38 47.62 -12.94
N SER A 50 12.68 47.85 -14.05
CA SER A 50 12.09 46.77 -14.84
C SER A 50 13.02 46.35 -15.98
N GLU A 51 13.35 45.06 -16.03
CA GLU A 51 14.13 44.44 -17.11
C GLU A 51 13.47 43.08 -17.41
N LEU A 52 13.38 42.70 -18.69
CA LEU A 52 12.72 41.44 -19.13
C LEU A 52 11.28 41.29 -18.59
N GLY A 53 10.54 42.39 -18.49
CA GLY A 53 9.18 42.43 -17.93
C GLY A 53 9.12 42.17 -16.41
N LEU A 54 10.25 42.04 -15.72
CA LEU A 54 10.33 41.72 -14.29
C LEU A 54 10.81 42.92 -13.48
N CYS A 55 10.17 43.17 -12.34
CA CYS A 55 10.73 43.99 -11.27
C CYS A 55 11.78 43.14 -10.49
N ASP A 56 12.74 43.78 -9.80
CA ASP A 56 13.69 43.07 -8.95
C ASP A 56 13.03 42.46 -7.69
N ASP A 57 13.38 41.22 -7.32
CA ASP A 57 12.84 40.56 -6.13
C ASP A 57 13.22 41.30 -4.82
N TYR A 58 12.23 41.78 -4.06
CA TYR A 58 12.44 42.54 -2.82
C TYR A 58 13.13 41.69 -1.73
N PRO A 59 13.97 42.25 -0.83
CA PRO A 59 14.71 41.47 0.15
C PRO A 59 13.86 40.54 1.04
N SER A 60 12.63 40.92 1.40
CA SER A 60 11.73 40.04 2.18
C SER A 60 11.42 38.74 1.45
N SER A 61 11.23 38.79 0.14
CA SER A 61 10.88 37.62 -0.68
C SER A 61 12.00 36.56 -0.64
N ARG A 62 13.25 37.01 -0.68
CA ARG A 62 14.45 36.16 -0.57
C ARG A 62 14.62 35.58 0.83
N VAL A 63 14.41 36.39 1.87
CA VAL A 63 14.45 35.93 3.27
C VAL A 63 13.39 34.85 3.53
N ILE A 64 12.17 35.05 3.05
CA ILE A 64 11.08 34.06 3.18
C ILE A 64 11.43 32.78 2.40
N ALA A 65 11.90 32.89 1.16
CA ALA A 65 12.33 31.74 0.38
C ALA A 65 13.46 30.94 1.03
N ALA A 66 14.43 31.61 1.66
CA ALA A 66 15.52 30.98 2.41
C ALA A 66 15.00 30.23 3.65
N ILE A 67 14.09 30.85 4.42
CA ILE A 67 13.50 30.22 5.61
C ILE A 67 12.68 28.98 5.22
N VAL A 68 11.83 29.09 4.18
CA VAL A 68 11.01 27.97 3.68
C VAL A 68 11.90 26.82 3.18
N LEU A 69 12.97 27.13 2.42
CA LEU A 69 13.91 26.14 1.94
C LEU A 69 14.67 25.46 3.09
N MET A 70 15.13 26.22 4.08
CA MET A 70 15.80 25.69 5.28
C MET A 70 14.88 24.76 6.08
N VAL A 71 13.64 25.17 6.36
CA VAL A 71 12.65 24.38 7.10
C VAL A 71 12.33 23.08 6.36
N HIS A 72 12.11 23.12 5.04
CA HIS A 72 11.86 21.93 4.24
C HIS A 72 13.09 21.01 4.21
N THR A 73 14.31 21.56 4.07
CA THR A 73 15.56 20.79 4.10
C THR A 73 15.73 20.06 5.44
N CYS A 74 15.53 20.74 6.56
CA CYS A 74 15.57 20.13 7.90
C CYS A 74 14.52 19.01 8.05
N LEU A 75 13.29 19.23 7.58
CA LEU A 75 12.22 18.24 7.64
C LEU A 75 12.49 17.02 6.75
N LEU A 76 13.10 17.22 5.57
CA LEU A 76 13.54 16.14 4.69
C LEU A 76 14.64 15.30 5.35
N ILE A 77 15.68 15.94 5.89
CA ILE A 77 16.80 15.27 6.57
C ILE A 77 16.29 14.49 7.78
N ALA A 78 15.39 15.07 8.59
CA ALA A 78 14.77 14.38 9.71
C ALA A 78 13.93 13.17 9.25
N SER A 79 13.16 13.32 8.17
CA SER A 79 12.31 12.25 7.61
C SER A 79 13.13 11.10 7.04
N PHE A 80 14.15 11.38 6.22
CA PHE A 80 15.04 10.37 5.65
C PHE A 80 15.96 9.75 6.69
N GLY A 81 16.51 10.52 7.63
CA GLY A 81 17.28 9.99 8.76
C GLY A 81 16.43 9.05 9.62
N GLY A 82 15.19 9.44 9.95
CA GLY A 82 14.24 8.61 10.70
C GLY A 82 13.81 7.35 9.95
N LEU A 83 13.65 7.41 8.62
CA LEU A 83 13.34 6.25 7.78
C LEU A 83 14.56 5.31 7.65
N ALA A 84 15.73 5.84 7.34
CA ALA A 84 16.98 5.08 7.17
C ALA A 84 17.40 4.39 8.47
N TYR A 85 17.38 5.11 9.60
CA TYR A 85 17.63 4.53 10.94
C TYR A 85 16.74 3.30 11.20
N LYS A 86 15.46 3.35 10.80
CA LYS A 86 14.53 2.24 10.97
C LYS A 86 14.78 1.10 10.00
N LEU A 87 15.08 1.37 8.73
CA LEU A 87 15.41 0.34 7.76
C LEU A 87 16.71 -0.39 8.17
N VAL A 88 17.72 0.33 8.67
CA VAL A 88 18.94 -0.24 9.24
C VAL A 88 18.64 -1.06 10.50
N LYS A 89 17.81 -0.53 11.43
CA LYS A 89 17.40 -1.25 12.64
C LYS A 89 16.63 -2.53 12.33
N LEU A 90 15.75 -2.51 11.33
CA LEU A 90 15.04 -3.70 10.84
C LEU A 90 16.01 -4.69 10.18
N SER A 91 16.95 -4.22 9.37
CA SER A 91 17.97 -5.08 8.74
C SER A 91 18.84 -5.76 9.79
N LYS A 92 19.29 -5.03 10.82
CA LYS A 92 20.06 -5.59 11.94
C LYS A 92 19.26 -6.62 12.74
N ASN A 93 17.99 -6.33 13.04
CA ASN A 93 17.11 -7.27 13.72
C ASN A 93 16.82 -8.53 12.88
N ARG A 94 16.82 -8.43 11.54
CA ARG A 94 16.63 -9.57 10.63
C ARG A 94 17.79 -10.58 10.64
N GLY A 95 18.97 -10.16 11.09
CA GLY A 95 20.12 -11.05 11.31
C GLY A 95 20.10 -11.77 12.67
N GLY A 96 19.29 -11.32 13.63
CA GLY A 96 19.10 -11.97 14.92
C GLY A 96 18.06 -13.08 14.82
N SER A 97 18.45 -14.33 15.09
CA SER A 97 17.65 -15.53 14.77
C SER A 97 16.33 -15.73 15.56
N SER A 98 15.95 -14.83 16.48
CA SER A 98 14.94 -15.15 17.50
C SER A 98 13.61 -14.39 17.46
N GLN A 99 13.49 -13.20 16.86
CA GLN A 99 12.19 -12.49 16.77
C GLN A 99 12.09 -11.57 15.55
N GLN A 100 11.42 -12.05 14.49
CA GLN A 100 11.03 -11.22 13.34
C GLN A 100 9.87 -10.28 13.70
N LYS A 101 10.14 -9.20 14.44
CA LYS A 101 9.11 -8.21 14.80
C LYS A 101 8.51 -7.55 13.55
N VAL A 102 7.23 -7.82 13.30
CA VAL A 102 6.46 -7.25 12.19
C VAL A 102 6.39 -5.73 12.33
N ASN A 103 6.96 -4.98 11.38
CA ASN A 103 6.89 -3.53 11.42
C ASN A 103 5.67 -3.04 10.64
N PHE A 104 4.59 -2.76 11.37
CA PHE A 104 3.32 -2.23 10.84
C PHE A 104 3.49 -1.01 9.93
N LEU A 105 4.53 -0.18 10.14
CA LEU A 105 4.83 0.95 9.25
C LEU A 105 5.11 0.51 7.81
N THR A 106 5.81 -0.61 7.62
CA THR A 106 6.12 -1.18 6.29
C THR A 106 4.97 -1.98 5.67
N LEU A 107 4.00 -2.41 6.48
CA LEU A 107 2.80 -3.09 6.00
C LEU A 107 1.81 -2.07 5.42
N ALA A 108 1.46 -1.05 6.22
CA ALA A 108 0.55 0.01 5.80
C ALA A 108 1.15 0.90 4.68
N ARG A 109 2.41 1.35 4.84
CA ARG A 109 3.03 2.34 3.95
C ARG A 109 4.06 1.71 3.03
N ASN A 110 4.04 2.07 1.76
CA ASN A 110 5.11 1.72 0.83
C ASN A 110 6.31 2.67 1.04
N PRO A 111 7.50 2.19 1.42
CA PRO A 111 8.66 3.06 1.60
C PRO A 111 9.09 3.77 0.31
N ALA A 112 8.86 3.17 -0.87
CA ALA A 112 9.14 3.83 -2.14
C ALA A 112 8.21 5.04 -2.38
N LEU A 113 6.92 4.93 -2.00
CA LEU A 113 5.98 6.05 -2.13
C LEU A 113 6.30 7.19 -1.15
N ILE A 114 6.80 6.85 0.05
CA ILE A 114 7.35 7.83 1.00
C ILE A 114 8.55 8.52 0.35
N VAL A 115 9.59 7.78 -0.05
CA VAL A 115 10.83 8.36 -0.60
C VAL A 115 10.56 9.22 -1.83
N ILE A 116 9.80 8.72 -2.82
CA ILE A 116 9.45 9.50 -4.02
C ILE A 116 8.69 10.77 -3.63
N GLY A 117 7.72 10.68 -2.71
CA GLY A 117 6.93 11.84 -2.28
C GLY A 117 7.76 12.89 -1.52
N CYS A 118 8.53 12.49 -0.50
CA CYS A 118 9.39 13.43 0.22
C CYS A 118 10.44 14.06 -0.75
N SER A 119 10.98 13.31 -1.74
CA SER A 119 11.92 13.83 -2.76
C SER A 119 11.29 14.77 -3.78
N VAL A 120 10.11 14.45 -4.31
CA VAL A 120 9.36 15.29 -5.29
C VAL A 120 9.03 16.65 -4.69
N GLY A 121 8.43 16.66 -3.49
CA GLY A 121 8.04 17.90 -2.81
C GLY A 121 9.26 18.78 -2.50
N TYR A 122 10.38 18.16 -2.14
CA TYR A 122 11.65 18.86 -1.95
C TYR A 122 12.21 19.42 -3.26
N ALA A 123 12.26 18.64 -4.35
CA ALA A 123 12.76 19.12 -5.65
C ALA A 123 11.98 20.33 -6.16
N CYS A 124 10.65 20.32 -6.03
CA CYS A 124 9.80 21.46 -6.36
C CYS A 124 10.11 22.68 -5.47
N THR A 125 10.26 22.48 -4.16
CA THR A 125 10.61 23.57 -3.22
C THR A 125 11.99 24.13 -3.50
N PHE A 126 12.98 23.28 -3.73
CA PHE A 126 14.35 23.66 -4.03
C PHE A 126 14.42 24.56 -5.26
N VAL A 127 13.82 24.15 -6.38
CA VAL A 127 13.82 24.94 -7.62
C VAL A 127 13.04 26.25 -7.46
N MET A 128 11.86 26.23 -6.86
CA MET A 128 11.05 27.44 -6.66
C MET A 128 11.73 28.45 -5.72
N CYS A 129 12.28 28.01 -4.59
CA CYS A 129 13.03 28.89 -3.69
C CYS A 129 14.34 29.39 -4.34
N THR A 130 15.08 28.52 -5.03
CA THR A 130 16.37 28.91 -5.67
C THR A 130 16.15 29.96 -6.77
N ARG A 131 15.05 29.89 -7.53
CA ARG A 131 14.64 30.95 -8.47
C ARG A 131 14.51 32.32 -7.81
N ILE A 132 13.94 32.39 -6.61
CA ILE A 132 13.75 33.65 -5.87
C ILE A 132 15.07 34.11 -5.23
N LEU A 133 15.89 33.18 -4.75
CA LEU A 133 17.18 33.48 -4.12
C LEU A 133 18.23 34.01 -5.12
N ILE A 134 18.33 33.39 -6.30
CA ILE A 134 19.18 33.84 -7.40
C ILE A 134 18.59 35.08 -8.09
N GLY A 135 17.26 35.17 -8.14
CA GLY A 135 16.51 36.25 -8.77
C GLY A 135 15.89 35.82 -10.10
N ARG A 136 14.62 36.19 -10.32
CA ARG A 136 13.80 35.72 -11.45
C ARG A 136 14.35 36.11 -12.83
N LYS A 137 15.15 37.18 -12.91
CA LYS A 137 15.80 37.70 -14.13
C LYS A 137 17.00 36.86 -14.60
N ILE A 138 17.64 36.12 -13.69
CA ILE A 138 18.87 35.35 -13.96
C ILE A 138 18.58 33.85 -14.00
N TYR A 139 17.63 33.36 -13.20
CA TYR A 139 17.35 31.93 -13.07
C TYR A 139 16.83 31.30 -14.39
N PRO A 140 17.47 30.24 -14.95
CA PRO A 140 17.13 29.72 -16.27
C PRO A 140 15.66 29.34 -16.44
N CYS A 141 15.00 29.96 -17.42
CA CYS A 141 13.57 29.80 -17.65
C CYS A 141 13.17 28.33 -17.79
N PHE A 142 13.91 27.57 -18.61
CA PHE A 142 13.60 26.17 -18.91
C PHE A 142 13.58 25.25 -17.68
N ILE A 143 14.43 25.50 -16.67
CA ILE A 143 14.46 24.71 -15.43
C ILE A 143 13.21 25.04 -14.60
N PHE A 144 12.91 26.32 -14.47
CA PHE A 144 11.74 26.79 -13.74
C PHE A 144 10.44 26.28 -14.38
N THR A 145 10.25 26.46 -15.69
CA THR A 145 9.03 26.07 -16.40
C THR A 145 8.84 24.56 -16.41
N LEU A 146 9.90 23.78 -16.65
CA LEU A 146 9.86 22.32 -16.57
C LEU A 146 9.32 21.86 -15.21
N ILE A 147 9.90 22.36 -14.12
CA ILE A 147 9.49 21.98 -12.76
C ILE A 147 8.12 22.57 -12.40
N TYR A 148 7.74 23.74 -12.91
CA TYR A 148 6.41 24.30 -12.74
C TYR A 148 5.32 23.40 -13.35
N PHE A 149 5.55 22.88 -14.56
CA PHE A 149 4.67 21.89 -15.21
C PHE A 149 4.63 20.56 -14.43
N PHE A 150 5.76 20.12 -13.87
CA PHE A 150 5.85 18.87 -13.12
C PHE A 150 5.37 18.90 -11.67
N CYS A 151 5.33 20.09 -11.06
CA CYS A 151 5.01 20.31 -9.65
C CYS A 151 3.67 19.66 -9.28
N ILE A 152 2.58 20.08 -9.94
CA ILE A 152 1.24 19.56 -9.63
C ILE A 152 1.09 18.05 -9.93
N PRO A 153 1.42 17.55 -11.15
CA PRO A 153 1.26 16.13 -11.47
C PRO A 153 2.05 15.20 -10.56
N TRP A 154 3.28 15.56 -10.19
CA TRP A 154 4.07 14.74 -9.28
C TRP A 154 3.53 14.79 -7.86
N ILE A 155 3.31 15.99 -7.29
CA ILE A 155 2.92 16.09 -5.88
C ILE A 155 1.52 15.51 -5.65
N ALA A 156 0.52 15.92 -6.44
CA ALA A 156 -0.82 15.36 -6.33
C ALA A 156 -0.86 13.87 -6.72
N GLY A 157 0.02 13.44 -7.62
CA GLY A 157 0.27 12.03 -7.93
C GLY A 157 0.67 11.20 -6.70
N THR A 158 1.46 11.76 -5.77
CA THR A 158 1.78 11.07 -4.49
C THR A 158 0.51 10.79 -3.68
N THR A 159 -0.34 11.81 -3.52
CA THR A 159 -1.57 11.78 -2.73
C THR A 159 -2.59 10.81 -3.33
N ILE A 160 -2.80 10.88 -4.66
CA ILE A 160 -3.66 9.96 -5.41
C ILE A 160 -3.18 8.50 -5.24
N LEU A 161 -1.87 8.24 -5.39
CA LEU A 161 -1.32 6.89 -5.20
C LEU A 161 -1.47 6.38 -3.76
N ARG A 162 -1.38 7.25 -2.73
CA ARG A 162 -1.65 6.87 -1.34
C ARG A 162 -3.10 6.40 -1.18
N PHE A 163 -4.07 7.13 -1.76
CA PHE A 163 -5.49 6.77 -1.69
C PHE A 163 -5.81 5.49 -2.48
N ILE A 164 -5.31 5.38 -3.73
CA ILE A 164 -5.45 4.15 -4.54
C ILE A 164 -4.87 2.95 -3.79
N ARG A 165 -3.67 3.07 -3.21
CA ARG A 165 -3.06 1.98 -2.42
C ARG A 165 -3.97 1.53 -1.28
N LEU A 166 -4.54 2.46 -0.50
CA LEU A 166 -5.42 2.11 0.61
C LEU A 166 -6.70 1.41 0.12
N ILE A 167 -7.31 1.93 -0.95
CA ILE A 167 -8.51 1.33 -1.55
C ILE A 167 -8.24 -0.10 -2.02
N VAL A 168 -7.14 -0.30 -2.76
CA VAL A 168 -6.73 -1.62 -3.27
C VAL A 168 -6.35 -2.56 -2.13
N LEU A 169 -5.66 -2.09 -1.08
CA LEU A 169 -5.29 -2.92 0.07
C LEU A 169 -6.53 -3.39 0.86
N SER A 170 -7.50 -2.50 1.04
CA SER A 170 -8.76 -2.81 1.72
C SER A 170 -9.64 -3.76 0.89
N TRP A 171 -9.68 -3.59 -0.43
CA TRP A 171 -10.34 -4.53 -1.33
C TRP A 171 -9.64 -5.91 -1.34
N LEU A 172 -8.30 -5.95 -1.44
CA LEU A 172 -7.50 -7.17 -1.36
C LEU A 172 -7.78 -7.93 -0.07
N ASN A 173 -7.83 -7.24 1.06
CA ASN A 173 -8.16 -7.83 2.34
C ASN A 173 -9.62 -8.35 2.39
N SER A 174 -10.59 -7.63 1.82
CA SER A 174 -11.96 -8.13 1.71
C SER A 174 -12.06 -9.42 0.87
N VAL A 175 -11.30 -9.51 -0.22
CA VAL A 175 -11.20 -10.72 -1.06
C VAL A 175 -10.52 -11.87 -0.30
N LYS A 176 -9.40 -11.60 0.37
CA LYS A 176 -8.69 -12.54 1.26
C LYS A 176 -9.63 -13.18 2.29
N VAL A 177 -10.35 -12.34 3.04
CA VAL A 177 -11.32 -12.75 4.08
C VAL A 177 -12.45 -13.58 3.49
N ARG A 178 -13.01 -13.18 2.34
CA ARG A 178 -14.06 -13.92 1.63
C ARG A 178 -13.59 -15.32 1.26
N ILE A 179 -12.36 -15.44 0.74
CA ILE A 179 -11.75 -16.74 0.41
C ILE A 179 -11.54 -17.57 1.68
N GLY A 180 -10.93 -17.02 2.73
CA GLY A 180 -10.73 -17.73 4.00
C GLY A 180 -12.03 -18.26 4.61
N LYS A 181 -13.12 -17.47 4.59
CA LYS A 181 -14.43 -17.90 5.11
C LYS A 181 -15.02 -19.06 4.30
N ARG A 182 -15.02 -18.97 2.97
CA ARG A 182 -15.46 -20.07 2.09
C ARG A 182 -14.64 -21.35 2.30
N GLU A 183 -13.32 -21.20 2.41
CA GLU A 183 -12.42 -22.32 2.64
C GLU A 183 -12.66 -22.98 4.01
N LEU A 184 -13.02 -22.22 5.04
CA LEU A 184 -13.38 -22.74 6.37
C LEU A 184 -14.75 -23.44 6.39
N SER A 185 -15.79 -22.84 5.79
CA SER A 185 -17.15 -23.40 5.78
C SER A 185 -17.25 -24.75 5.06
N HIS A 186 -16.59 -24.88 3.91
CA HIS A 186 -16.61 -26.12 3.10
C HIS A 186 -16.00 -27.33 3.85
N VAL A 187 -15.13 -27.11 4.85
CA VAL A 187 -14.61 -28.20 5.70
C VAL A 187 -15.72 -28.70 6.63
N THR A 188 -16.39 -27.78 7.33
CA THR A 188 -17.45 -28.08 8.29
C THR A 188 -18.63 -28.86 7.69
N GLU A 189 -19.08 -28.51 6.48
CA GLU A 189 -20.21 -29.18 5.80
C GLU A 189 -19.88 -30.62 5.37
N LYS A 190 -18.63 -30.86 4.98
CA LYS A 190 -18.15 -32.19 4.58
C LYS A 190 -18.10 -33.17 5.75
N ASP A 191 -17.79 -32.68 6.95
CA ASP A 191 -17.78 -33.48 8.18
C ASP A 191 -19.20 -33.89 8.60
N MET A 192 -20.14 -32.93 8.55
CA MET A 192 -21.54 -33.20 8.89
C MET A 192 -22.21 -34.19 7.92
N SER A 193 -21.93 -34.09 6.62
CA SER A 193 -22.47 -35.00 5.61
C SER A 193 -21.84 -36.41 5.65
N SER A 194 -20.53 -36.51 5.91
CA SER A 194 -19.85 -37.81 6.06
C SER A 194 -20.35 -38.59 7.28
N ASN A 195 -20.63 -37.93 8.41
CA ASN A 195 -21.12 -38.61 9.61
C ASN A 195 -22.58 -39.08 9.49
N ARG A 196 -23.40 -38.38 8.69
CA ARG A 196 -24.82 -38.71 8.49
C ARG A 196 -25.05 -39.87 7.52
N SER A 197 -24.12 -40.11 6.59
CA SER A 197 -24.20 -41.25 5.67
C SER A 197 -23.79 -42.58 6.32
N SER A 198 -22.93 -42.56 7.34
CA SER A 198 -22.51 -43.75 8.09
C SER A 198 -23.53 -44.29 9.12
N SER A 199 -24.62 -43.57 9.42
CA SER A 199 -25.58 -43.93 10.49
C SER A 199 -26.95 -44.41 10.01
N ILE A 200 -27.17 -44.56 8.69
CA ILE A 200 -28.48 -44.92 8.11
C ILE A 200 -28.57 -46.42 7.73
N SER A 201 -27.45 -47.15 7.71
CA SER A 201 -27.46 -48.61 7.53
C SER A 201 -27.67 -49.34 8.88
N MET A 202 -28.59 -50.31 8.90
CA MET A 202 -28.98 -51.17 10.03
C MET A 202 -30.03 -50.62 11.02
N SER A 203 -31.25 -50.40 10.52
CA SER A 203 -32.46 -50.75 11.29
C SER A 203 -33.58 -51.20 10.37
N SER A 204 -33.73 -52.52 10.22
CA SER A 204 -34.85 -53.17 9.54
C SER A 204 -35.12 -54.48 10.26
N GLY A 205 -35.90 -54.42 11.34
CA GLY A 205 -36.08 -55.56 12.24
C GLY A 205 -37.10 -55.30 13.35
N SER A 206 -38.36 -55.62 13.06
CA SER A 206 -39.47 -55.92 13.97
C SER A 206 -39.95 -54.89 15.01
N THR A 207 -41.24 -54.59 14.86
CA THR A 207 -42.18 -53.96 15.78
C THR A 207 -42.27 -54.61 17.16
N ALA A 208 -42.38 -53.79 18.21
CA ALA A 208 -43.20 -54.07 19.40
C ALA A 208 -43.73 -52.74 19.99
N LEU A 209 -45.01 -52.69 20.39
CA LEU A 209 -45.59 -51.52 21.04
C LEU A 209 -45.17 -51.44 22.50
N THR A 210 -44.74 -50.26 22.97
CA THR A 210 -44.97 -49.85 24.37
C THR A 210 -45.33 -48.38 24.46
N ARG A 211 -46.49 -48.11 25.05
CA ARG A 211 -47.03 -46.77 25.35
C ARG A 211 -46.57 -46.34 26.73
N GLY A 212 -45.86 -45.20 26.84
CA GLY A 212 -45.34 -44.69 28.12
C GLY A 212 -45.38 -43.16 28.18
N ASN A 213 -46.05 -42.63 29.20
CA ASN A 213 -46.20 -41.19 29.48
C ASN A 213 -44.98 -40.62 30.24
N SER A 214 -45.02 -39.29 30.45
CA SER A 214 -44.16 -38.45 31.30
C SER A 214 -42.82 -38.04 30.69
N SER A 215 -42.27 -36.84 30.91
CA SER A 215 -42.75 -35.50 31.31
C SER A 215 -41.48 -34.62 31.39
N THR A 216 -41.62 -33.32 31.66
CA THR A 216 -40.56 -32.45 32.21
C THR A 216 -39.27 -32.27 31.39
N GLY A 217 -39.29 -31.23 30.53
CA GLY A 217 -38.50 -30.03 30.80
C GLY A 217 -36.99 -30.05 30.50
N ASN A 218 -36.60 -29.40 29.40
CA ASN A 218 -35.50 -28.44 29.37
C ASN A 218 -35.56 -27.62 28.06
N ILE A 219 -36.01 -26.36 28.14
CA ILE A 219 -35.99 -25.44 27.00
C ILE A 219 -34.54 -24.98 26.81
N ARG A 220 -33.93 -25.39 25.69
CA ARG A 220 -32.51 -25.15 25.40
C ARG A 220 -32.33 -23.79 24.74
N LEU A 221 -31.57 -22.90 25.37
CA LEU A 221 -31.41 -21.49 24.98
C LEU A 221 -30.51 -21.26 23.74
N GLU A 222 -30.54 -22.16 22.76
CA GLU A 222 -29.69 -22.10 21.55
C GLU A 222 -30.48 -21.71 20.28
N ASP A 223 -31.81 -21.84 20.26
CA ASP A 223 -32.63 -21.53 19.07
C ASP A 223 -33.05 -20.05 18.91
N ILE A 224 -32.79 -19.21 19.90
CA ILE A 224 -33.19 -17.78 19.86
C ILE A 224 -32.33 -16.96 18.89
N PHE A 225 -31.09 -17.37 18.60
CA PHE A 225 -30.14 -16.57 17.82
C PHE A 225 -30.24 -16.71 16.27
N LYS A 226 -31.19 -17.48 15.76
CA LYS A 226 -31.45 -17.62 14.30
C LYS A 226 -32.58 -16.73 13.76
N LEU A 227 -33.20 -15.90 14.60
CA LEU A 227 -34.47 -15.22 14.30
C LEU A 227 -34.32 -13.76 13.83
N SER A 228 -33.13 -13.33 13.39
CA SER A 228 -32.82 -11.93 13.07
C SER A 228 -32.12 -11.71 11.71
N GLU A 229 -32.57 -12.38 10.64
CA GLU A 229 -32.51 -11.84 9.26
C GLU A 229 -33.34 -12.70 8.29
N GLN A 230 -34.66 -12.44 8.23
CA GLN A 230 -35.49 -12.94 7.12
C GLN A 230 -36.62 -11.95 6.82
N PRO A 231 -36.68 -11.35 5.61
CA PRO A 231 -37.79 -10.49 5.22
C PRO A 231 -39.03 -11.34 4.94
N ARG A 232 -40.11 -11.11 5.68
CA ARG A 232 -41.41 -11.74 5.44
C ARG A 232 -41.92 -11.44 4.03
N LYS A 233 -42.17 -12.49 3.24
CA LYS A 233 -43.08 -12.43 2.10
C LYS A 233 -43.93 -13.70 2.05
N SER A 234 -44.93 -13.73 2.93
CA SER A 234 -45.95 -14.78 2.96
C SER A 234 -46.96 -14.57 1.84
N LYS A 235 -47.04 -15.51 0.90
CA LYS A 235 -48.31 -15.83 0.25
C LYS A 235 -48.36 -17.31 -0.10
N GLU A 236 -49.09 -18.03 0.74
CA GLU A 236 -49.41 -19.44 0.64
C GLU A 236 -50.43 -19.61 -0.51
N THR A 237 -50.16 -20.52 -1.45
CA THR A 237 -51.14 -20.95 -2.47
C THR A 237 -50.84 -22.40 -2.81
N ASP A 238 -51.68 -23.31 -2.34
CA ASP A 238 -51.60 -24.73 -2.70
C ASP A 238 -51.95 -24.91 -4.17
N VAL A 239 -50.95 -25.28 -4.99
CA VAL A 239 -51.18 -25.86 -6.32
C VAL A 239 -50.30 -27.09 -6.45
N ALA A 240 -50.95 -28.25 -6.54
CA ALA A 240 -50.28 -29.52 -6.72
C ALA A 240 -49.84 -29.74 -8.18
N ALA A 241 -48.75 -30.52 -8.34
CA ALA A 241 -48.34 -31.23 -9.55
C ALA A 241 -48.07 -30.41 -10.84
N SER A 242 -46.78 -30.14 -11.10
CA SER A 242 -46.25 -30.05 -12.47
C SER A 242 -44.73 -30.24 -12.49
N ASN A 243 -44.31 -31.42 -12.95
CA ASN A 243 -43.07 -31.80 -13.66
C ASN A 243 -41.86 -30.86 -13.69
N ASP A 244 -40.70 -31.43 -13.31
CA ASP A 244 -39.39 -31.28 -13.97
C ASP A 244 -38.98 -29.88 -14.47
N ALA A 245 -38.52 -29.03 -13.54
CA ALA A 245 -37.71 -27.85 -13.86
C ALA A 245 -36.30 -27.91 -13.21
N PRO A 246 -35.39 -28.81 -13.66
CA PRO A 246 -34.04 -28.91 -13.13
C PRO A 246 -33.03 -28.11 -13.99
N GLU A 247 -32.95 -26.79 -13.85
CA GLU A 247 -31.86 -26.04 -14.53
C GLU A 247 -31.41 -24.70 -13.90
N GLU A 248 -32.25 -23.95 -13.16
CA GLU A 248 -31.83 -22.61 -12.69
C GLU A 248 -30.77 -22.63 -11.57
N ASP A 249 -30.90 -23.52 -10.57
CA ASP A 249 -29.94 -23.60 -9.45
C ASP A 249 -28.54 -24.02 -9.90
N ASP A 250 -28.43 -24.93 -10.87
CA ASP A 250 -27.15 -25.36 -11.44
C ASP A 250 -26.47 -24.24 -12.25
N ILE A 251 -27.24 -23.38 -12.92
CA ILE A 251 -26.71 -22.20 -13.63
C ILE A 251 -26.17 -21.16 -12.64
N ILE A 252 -26.82 -20.97 -11.48
CA ILE A 252 -26.37 -20.08 -10.41
C ILE A 252 -25.06 -20.63 -9.81
N LEU A 253 -25.03 -21.90 -9.42
CA LEU A 253 -23.85 -22.56 -8.86
C LEU A 253 -22.64 -22.48 -9.82
N LYS A 254 -22.86 -22.69 -11.13
CA LYS A 254 -21.82 -22.63 -12.15
C LYS A 254 -21.24 -21.21 -12.33
N LYS A 255 -22.07 -20.15 -12.25
CA LYS A 255 -21.59 -18.76 -12.28
C LYS A 255 -20.67 -18.44 -11.09
N ASP A 256 -21.03 -18.91 -9.90
CA ASP A 256 -20.20 -18.71 -8.70
C ASP A 256 -18.84 -19.42 -8.81
N THR A 257 -18.78 -20.64 -9.36
CA THR A 257 -17.47 -21.33 -9.56
C THR A 257 -16.54 -20.59 -10.53
N LEU A 258 -17.07 -20.01 -11.60
CA LEU A 258 -16.27 -19.21 -12.54
C LEU A 258 -15.74 -17.93 -11.88
N LEU A 259 -16.60 -17.19 -11.18
CA LEU A 259 -16.21 -15.99 -10.43
C LEU A 259 -15.14 -16.33 -9.38
N GLN A 260 -15.34 -17.42 -8.63
CA GLN A 260 -14.42 -17.92 -7.61
C GLN A 260 -13.04 -18.29 -8.20
N SER A 261 -13.00 -18.92 -9.37
CA SER A 261 -11.74 -19.27 -10.05
C SER A 261 -10.95 -18.02 -10.48
N PHE A 262 -11.65 -16.96 -10.91
CA PHE A 262 -11.06 -15.69 -11.28
C PHE A 262 -10.59 -14.90 -10.05
N GLU A 263 -11.42 -14.83 -9.00
CA GLU A 263 -11.10 -14.23 -7.70
C GLU A 263 -9.84 -14.86 -7.07
N LYS A 264 -9.71 -16.19 -7.13
CA LYS A 264 -8.63 -16.94 -6.45
C LYS A 264 -7.25 -16.81 -7.09
N GLY A 265 -7.17 -16.34 -8.34
CA GLY A 265 -5.92 -16.17 -9.08
C GLY A 265 -5.70 -14.73 -9.56
N ARG A 266 -6.17 -14.44 -10.78
CA ARG A 266 -5.85 -13.20 -11.52
C ARG A 266 -6.22 -11.93 -10.74
N LEU A 267 -7.32 -11.92 -10.00
CA LEU A 267 -7.72 -10.75 -9.21
C LEU A 267 -6.73 -10.46 -8.08
N ILE A 268 -6.31 -11.46 -7.30
CA ILE A 268 -5.33 -11.28 -6.21
C ILE A 268 -3.99 -10.79 -6.78
N ASP A 269 -3.52 -11.35 -7.89
CA ASP A 269 -2.25 -10.95 -8.48
C ASP A 269 -2.29 -9.53 -9.06
N LEU A 270 -3.43 -9.11 -9.64
CA LEU A 270 -3.66 -7.72 -10.06
C LEU A 270 -3.66 -6.75 -8.87
N LEU A 271 -4.37 -7.08 -7.78
CA LEU A 271 -4.42 -6.25 -6.57
C LEU A 271 -3.03 -6.16 -5.90
N ARG A 272 -2.27 -7.27 -5.88
CA ARG A 272 -0.86 -7.29 -5.43
C ARG A 272 0.02 -6.41 -6.31
N PHE A 273 -0.16 -6.44 -7.63
CA PHE A 273 0.56 -5.58 -8.56
C PHE A 273 0.28 -4.09 -8.28
N LEU A 274 -0.99 -3.70 -8.13
CA LEU A 274 -1.40 -2.33 -7.79
C LEU A 274 -0.86 -1.85 -6.43
N VAL A 275 -0.68 -2.74 -5.45
CA VAL A 275 -0.04 -2.44 -4.14
C VAL A 275 1.50 -2.44 -4.24
N SER A 276 2.09 -2.98 -5.31
CA SER A 276 3.54 -3.12 -5.45
C SER A 276 4.25 -1.78 -5.75
N SER A 277 5.56 -1.72 -5.45
CA SER A 277 6.41 -0.60 -5.89
C SER A 277 6.52 -0.50 -7.42
N LYS A 278 6.35 -1.60 -8.16
CA LYS A 278 6.43 -1.62 -9.63
C LYS A 278 5.33 -0.74 -10.26
N PHE A 279 4.10 -0.83 -9.74
CA PHE A 279 2.99 0.01 -10.20
C PHE A 279 3.24 1.50 -9.91
N ILE A 280 3.84 1.82 -8.76
CA ILE A 280 4.21 3.20 -8.42
C ILE A 280 5.21 3.77 -9.44
N TYR A 281 6.30 3.05 -9.74
CA TYR A 281 7.27 3.51 -10.73
C TYR A 281 6.67 3.63 -12.14
N LEU A 282 5.81 2.68 -12.54
CA LEU A 282 5.10 2.73 -13.82
C LEU A 282 4.19 3.96 -13.92
N PHE A 283 3.45 4.28 -12.86
CA PHE A 283 2.56 5.44 -12.79
C PHE A 283 3.33 6.77 -12.92
N TYR A 284 4.44 6.92 -12.19
CA TYR A 284 5.30 8.10 -12.36
C TYR A 284 5.96 8.17 -13.73
N GLY A 285 6.36 7.04 -14.32
CA GLY A 285 6.90 7.00 -15.68
C GLY A 285 5.89 7.48 -16.73
N ILE A 286 4.62 7.05 -16.62
CA ILE A 286 3.54 7.47 -17.51
C ILE A 286 3.24 8.97 -17.33
N ILE A 287 3.12 9.46 -16.08
CA ILE A 287 2.92 10.89 -15.80
C ILE A 287 4.10 11.72 -16.32
N ALA A 288 5.34 11.26 -16.10
CA ALA A 288 6.54 11.92 -16.60
C ALA A 288 6.52 12.04 -18.12
N PHE A 289 6.25 10.94 -18.83
CA PHE A 289 6.17 10.92 -20.29
C PHE A 289 5.11 11.90 -20.82
N ILE A 290 3.88 11.83 -20.31
CA ILE A 290 2.76 12.69 -20.76
C ILE A 290 3.10 14.18 -20.56
N HIS A 291 3.58 14.57 -19.38
CA HIS A 291 3.87 15.98 -19.09
C HIS A 291 5.16 16.49 -19.75
N VAL A 292 6.17 15.64 -20.00
CA VAL A 292 7.31 16.00 -20.87
C VAL A 292 6.79 16.28 -22.28
N SER A 293 5.94 15.41 -22.84
CA SER A 293 5.39 15.62 -24.18
C SER A 293 4.60 16.92 -24.29
N ILE A 294 3.72 17.22 -23.32
CA ILE A 294 2.96 18.48 -23.26
C ILE A 294 3.91 19.68 -23.17
N TYR A 295 4.91 19.62 -22.27
CA TYR A 295 5.90 20.68 -22.09
C TYR A 295 6.71 20.96 -23.37
N LEU A 296 7.17 19.91 -24.07
CA LEU A 296 7.91 20.05 -25.32
C LEU A 296 7.06 20.61 -26.46
N ILE A 297 5.79 20.21 -26.57
CA ILE A 297 4.86 20.75 -27.57
C ILE A 297 4.60 22.24 -27.31
N ILE A 298 4.29 22.62 -26.07
CA ILE A 298 4.05 24.02 -25.70
C ILE A 298 5.31 24.86 -25.89
N GLY A 299 6.48 24.37 -25.46
CA GLY A 299 7.76 25.04 -25.67
C GLY A 299 8.12 25.23 -27.14
N GLY A 300 7.80 24.25 -28.00
CA GLY A 300 7.97 24.36 -29.46
C GLY A 300 7.06 25.41 -30.10
N ILE A 301 5.79 25.47 -29.68
CA ILE A 301 4.82 26.50 -30.14
C ILE A 301 5.24 27.90 -29.67
N ASP A 302 5.62 28.03 -28.40
CA ASP A 302 6.07 29.27 -27.79
C ASP A 302 7.34 29.81 -28.48
N TYR A 303 8.33 28.95 -28.72
CA TYR A 303 9.53 29.28 -29.50
C TYR A 303 9.22 29.67 -30.95
N TYR A 304 8.33 28.94 -31.63
CA TYR A 304 7.91 29.27 -33.00
C TYR A 304 7.23 30.63 -33.08
N ASN A 305 6.31 30.93 -32.14
CA ASN A 305 5.63 32.23 -32.08
C ASN A 305 6.61 33.39 -31.81
N PHE A 306 7.61 33.16 -30.95
CA PHE A 306 8.67 34.11 -30.65
C PHE A 306 9.56 34.39 -31.87
N VAL A 307 10.07 33.34 -32.54
CA VAL A 307 10.99 33.47 -33.69
C VAL A 307 10.33 34.11 -34.91
N ASN A 308 9.08 33.77 -35.22
CA ASN A 308 8.38 34.35 -36.37
C ASN A 308 7.96 35.81 -36.16
N GLY A 309 8.28 36.41 -35.01
CA GLY A 309 7.98 37.81 -34.72
C GLY A 309 6.50 38.10 -34.86
N ILE A 310 5.63 37.14 -34.51
CA ILE A 310 4.19 37.35 -34.43
C ILE A 310 4.01 38.42 -33.35
N LYS A 311 3.86 39.68 -33.79
CA LYS A 311 3.69 40.84 -32.92
C LYS A 311 2.32 40.76 -32.29
N ILE A 312 2.20 39.89 -31.29
CA ILE A 312 1.17 39.94 -30.28
C ILE A 312 1.14 41.40 -29.82
N SER A 313 0.01 42.07 -30.09
CA SER A 313 -0.21 43.48 -29.72
C SER A 313 0.29 43.73 -28.31
N SER A 314 0.83 44.92 -28.02
CA SER A 314 1.34 45.26 -26.68
C SER A 314 0.30 44.99 -25.58
N THR A 315 -0.99 45.16 -25.88
CA THR A 315 -2.13 44.78 -25.03
C THR A 315 -2.26 43.28 -24.75
N ASN A 316 -1.86 42.41 -25.68
CA ASN A 316 -1.94 40.95 -25.56
C ASN A 316 -0.64 40.28 -25.07
N ARG A 317 0.49 40.99 -24.90
CA ARG A 317 1.76 40.35 -24.42
C ARG A 317 1.61 39.60 -23.10
N ARG A 318 0.73 40.06 -22.20
CA ARG A 318 0.42 39.36 -20.93
C ARG A 318 -0.21 37.97 -21.15
N GLN A 319 -0.79 37.72 -22.31
CA GLN A 319 -1.39 36.44 -22.72
C GLN A 319 -0.37 35.46 -23.35
N ALA A 320 0.94 35.66 -23.17
CA ALA A 320 1.93 34.64 -23.53
C ALA A 320 2.00 33.50 -22.48
N PHE A 321 2.72 32.42 -22.78
CA PHE A 321 3.13 31.43 -21.76
C PHE A 321 4.22 32.03 -20.86
N VAL A 322 5.17 32.73 -21.48
CA VAL A 322 6.32 33.34 -20.84
C VAL A 322 6.40 34.80 -21.28
N VAL A 323 6.71 35.71 -20.35
CA VAL A 323 6.77 37.15 -20.63
C VAL A 323 8.13 37.54 -21.20
N ASP A 324 8.12 38.32 -22.29
CA ASP A 324 9.25 38.92 -23.03
C ASP A 324 10.38 37.95 -23.47
N THR A 325 10.18 36.64 -23.31
CA THR A 325 11.12 35.56 -23.61
C THR A 325 10.34 34.30 -24.02
N TYR A 326 11.04 33.19 -24.30
CA TYR A 326 10.46 31.89 -24.62
C TYR A 326 10.82 30.83 -23.57
N ILE A 327 10.04 29.76 -23.46
CA ILE A 327 10.19 28.66 -22.46
C ILE A 327 11.62 28.11 -22.38
N PHE A 328 12.28 27.89 -23.52
CA PHE A 328 13.64 27.36 -23.59
C PHE A 328 14.75 28.43 -23.44
N SER A 329 14.42 29.64 -22.99
CA SER A 329 15.40 30.70 -22.77
C SER A 329 16.43 30.28 -21.70
N PRO A 330 17.74 30.52 -21.94
CA PRO A 330 18.77 30.32 -20.92
C PRO A 330 18.73 31.40 -19.83
N GLY A 331 18.12 32.56 -20.12
CA GLY A 331 17.94 33.65 -19.17
C GLY A 331 16.71 33.47 -18.27
N GLY A 332 16.49 34.44 -17.39
CA GLY A 332 15.28 34.50 -16.56
C GLY A 332 14.04 34.91 -17.33
N CYS A 333 12.88 34.65 -16.71
CA CYS A 333 11.59 34.85 -17.37
C CYS A 333 10.42 35.04 -16.40
N GLY A 334 9.43 35.82 -16.84
CA GLY A 334 8.15 36.02 -16.15
C GLY A 334 7.11 34.95 -16.51
N THR A 335 6.26 34.58 -15.56
CA THR A 335 5.10 33.71 -15.79
C THR A 335 3.98 34.48 -16.48
N GLY A 336 3.66 34.15 -17.73
CA GLY A 336 2.52 34.71 -18.45
C GLY A 336 1.19 34.08 -18.02
N THR A 337 0.07 34.73 -18.34
CA THR A 337 -1.27 34.32 -17.87
C THR A 337 -1.65 32.91 -18.35
N TYR A 338 -1.22 32.49 -19.54
CA TYR A 338 -1.53 31.13 -20.03
C TYR A 338 -0.85 30.03 -19.20
N ASN A 339 0.40 30.26 -18.74
CA ASN A 339 1.10 29.29 -17.90
C ASN A 339 0.44 29.18 -16.51
N THR A 340 0.05 30.31 -15.91
CA THR A 340 -0.74 30.33 -14.66
C THR A 340 -2.08 29.61 -14.83
N ASN A 341 -2.79 29.84 -15.94
CA ASN A 341 -4.08 29.18 -16.21
C ASN A 341 -3.91 27.66 -16.40
N ILE A 342 -2.85 27.20 -17.07
CA ILE A 342 -2.53 25.76 -17.19
C ILE A 342 -2.26 25.16 -15.81
N PHE A 343 -1.46 25.83 -14.97
CA PHE A 343 -1.16 25.35 -13.63
C PHE A 343 -2.42 25.25 -12.75
N ILE A 344 -3.30 26.26 -12.78
CA ILE A 344 -4.60 26.23 -12.09
C ILE A 344 -5.48 25.10 -12.65
N SER A 345 -5.48 24.88 -13.97
CA SER A 345 -6.25 23.81 -14.61
C SER A 345 -5.75 22.42 -14.19
N PHE A 346 -4.43 22.20 -14.18
CA PHE A 346 -3.84 20.97 -13.64
C PHE A 346 -4.17 20.81 -12.16
N LEU A 347 -4.05 21.87 -11.35
CA LEU A 347 -4.37 21.84 -9.92
C LEU A 347 -5.82 21.44 -9.68
N ALA A 348 -6.77 22.00 -10.43
CA ALA A 348 -8.18 21.64 -10.36
C ALA A 348 -8.45 20.17 -10.77
N VAL A 349 -7.88 19.73 -11.90
CA VAL A 349 -8.04 18.34 -12.39
C VAL A 349 -7.47 17.34 -11.39
N TYR A 350 -6.22 17.50 -10.97
CA TYR A 350 -5.59 16.59 -10.00
C TYR A 350 -6.24 16.65 -8.61
N ALA A 351 -6.68 17.83 -8.14
CA ALA A 351 -7.44 17.94 -6.89
C ALA A 351 -8.79 17.21 -6.97
N SER A 352 -9.49 17.27 -8.11
CA SER A 352 -10.76 16.54 -8.28
C SER A 352 -10.58 15.02 -8.17
N PHE A 353 -9.52 14.46 -8.77
CA PHE A 353 -9.16 13.04 -8.58
C PHE A 353 -8.78 12.73 -7.13
N ALA A 354 -8.02 13.60 -6.47
CA ALA A 354 -7.66 13.43 -5.07
C ALA A 354 -8.91 13.39 -4.17
N VAL A 355 -9.85 14.33 -4.35
CA VAL A 355 -11.13 14.37 -3.60
C VAL A 355 -12.02 13.15 -3.91
N LEU A 356 -12.08 12.71 -5.16
CA LEU A 356 -12.82 11.50 -5.55
C LEU A 356 -12.29 10.26 -4.82
N PHE A 357 -10.97 10.03 -4.88
CA PHE A 357 -10.36 8.88 -4.20
C PHE A 357 -10.39 9.02 -2.66
N ALA A 358 -10.30 10.24 -2.11
CA ALA A 358 -10.48 10.48 -0.69
C ALA A 358 -11.90 10.11 -0.22
N THR A 359 -12.94 10.51 -0.97
CA THR A 359 -14.33 10.15 -0.68
C THR A 359 -14.51 8.62 -0.71
N ILE A 360 -13.99 7.94 -1.73
CA ILE A 360 -14.05 6.46 -1.82
C ILE A 360 -13.34 5.83 -0.61
N ALA A 361 -12.15 6.32 -0.24
CA ALA A 361 -11.38 5.83 0.91
C ALA A 361 -12.12 6.05 2.26
N LEU A 362 -12.80 7.19 2.42
CA LEU A 362 -13.62 7.50 3.60
C LEU A 362 -14.84 6.60 3.71
N LEU A 363 -15.48 6.23 2.59
CA LEU A 363 -16.65 5.34 2.53
C LEU A 363 -16.33 3.86 2.79
N MET A 364 -15.06 3.43 2.73
CA MET A 364 -14.70 2.05 3.05
C MET A 364 -15.06 1.69 4.51
N LYS A 365 -15.30 0.40 4.80
CA LYS A 365 -15.66 -0.06 6.16
C LYS A 365 -14.64 0.42 7.21
N LYS A 366 -15.12 0.64 8.46
CA LYS A 366 -14.39 1.28 9.56
C LYS A 366 -12.95 0.78 9.69
N ASP A 367 -12.00 1.64 9.33
CA ASP A 367 -10.56 1.47 9.55
C ASP A 367 -10.22 1.86 10.99
N ILE A 368 -9.37 1.06 11.64
CA ILE A 368 -8.98 1.21 13.05
C ILE A 368 -7.74 2.12 13.20
N TRP A 369 -6.98 2.35 12.13
CA TRP A 369 -5.56 2.75 12.22
C TRP A 369 -5.28 4.25 12.12
N PHE A 370 -6.28 5.11 12.38
CA PHE A 370 -6.24 6.57 12.19
C PHE A 370 -5.91 7.03 10.75
N VAL A 371 -5.70 6.13 9.79
CA VAL A 371 -5.31 6.47 8.40
C VAL A 371 -6.38 7.33 7.71
N LYS A 372 -7.67 7.16 8.07
CA LYS A 372 -8.74 8.05 7.62
C LYS A 372 -8.56 9.51 8.07
N ILE A 373 -8.00 9.75 9.26
CA ILE A 373 -7.71 11.12 9.74
C ILE A 373 -6.57 11.71 8.95
N GLU A 374 -5.51 10.94 8.66
CA GLU A 374 -4.43 11.36 7.77
C GLU A 374 -4.96 11.67 6.35
N ILE A 375 -5.76 10.79 5.76
CA ILE A 375 -6.38 11.02 4.43
C ILE A 375 -7.24 12.27 4.43
N TRP A 376 -8.07 12.47 5.47
CA TRP A 376 -8.92 13.65 5.59
C TRP A 376 -8.08 14.92 5.73
N PHE A 377 -7.07 14.93 6.60
CA PHE A 377 -6.18 16.07 6.79
C PHE A 377 -5.39 16.39 5.52
N LEU A 378 -4.82 15.40 4.85
CA LEU A 378 -4.11 15.59 3.57
C LEU A 378 -5.03 16.17 2.49
N SER A 379 -6.25 15.64 2.37
CA SER A 379 -7.24 16.14 1.40
C SER A 379 -7.65 17.58 1.71
N PHE A 380 -7.94 17.88 2.98
CA PHE A 380 -8.27 19.23 3.44
C PHE A 380 -7.11 20.21 3.20
N ASN A 381 -5.89 19.82 3.57
CA ASN A 381 -4.66 20.59 3.34
C ASN A 381 -4.46 20.92 1.85
N TRP A 382 -4.62 19.93 0.96
CA TRP A 382 -4.48 20.14 -0.48
C TRP A 382 -5.57 21.04 -1.05
N VAL A 383 -6.84 20.86 -0.67
CA VAL A 383 -7.93 21.76 -1.10
C VAL A 383 -7.73 23.18 -0.56
N PHE A 384 -7.35 23.33 0.71
CA PHE A 384 -7.09 24.63 1.33
C PHE A 384 -5.98 25.40 0.62
N PHE A 385 -4.80 24.80 0.45
CA PHE A 385 -3.67 25.46 -0.23
C PHE A 385 -3.93 25.65 -1.73
N ALA A 386 -4.70 24.77 -2.38
CA ALA A 386 -5.09 24.94 -3.78
C ALA A 386 -6.03 26.14 -3.99
N LEU A 387 -7.05 26.30 -3.14
CA LEU A 387 -7.95 27.46 -3.17
C LEU A 387 -7.21 28.74 -2.79
N LEU A 388 -6.38 28.67 -1.75
CA LEU A 388 -5.58 29.80 -1.28
C LEU A 388 -4.61 30.29 -2.36
N TYR A 389 -3.99 29.41 -3.15
CA TYR A 389 -3.17 29.81 -4.30
C TYR A 389 -4.02 30.26 -5.49
N GLY A 390 -5.04 29.48 -5.85
CA GLY A 390 -5.79 29.62 -7.10
C GLY A 390 -6.66 30.87 -7.16
N ILE A 391 -7.41 31.19 -6.10
CA ILE A 391 -8.36 32.31 -6.13
C ILE A 391 -7.63 33.65 -6.37
N PRO A 392 -6.58 34.03 -5.61
CA PRO A 392 -5.86 35.28 -5.88
C PRO A 392 -5.05 35.23 -7.18
N SER A 393 -4.65 34.04 -7.66
CA SER A 393 -3.96 33.88 -8.96
C SER A 393 -4.78 34.35 -10.17
N MET A 394 -6.10 34.45 -10.05
CA MET A 394 -6.97 35.02 -11.08
C MET A 394 -6.84 36.55 -11.19
N PHE A 395 -6.33 37.22 -10.15
CA PHE A 395 -6.25 38.69 -10.06
C PHE A 395 -4.82 39.18 -10.32
N SER A 396 -4.44 39.24 -11.60
CA SER A 396 -3.07 39.59 -12.04
C SER A 396 -2.43 40.80 -11.34
N GLN A 397 -3.20 41.86 -11.06
CA GLN A 397 -2.73 43.05 -10.33
C GLN A 397 -2.31 42.73 -8.89
N ILE A 398 -3.14 41.96 -8.17
CA ILE A 398 -2.88 41.54 -6.79
C ILE A 398 -1.68 40.60 -6.77
N THR A 399 -1.62 39.62 -7.69
CA THR A 399 -0.48 38.70 -7.73
C THR A 399 0.83 39.42 -7.98
N THR A 400 0.93 40.31 -8.97
CA THR A 400 2.20 40.98 -9.28
C THR A 400 2.68 41.84 -8.11
N LEU A 401 1.78 42.46 -7.36
CA LEU A 401 2.12 43.25 -6.18
C LEU A 401 2.52 42.38 -4.97
N VAL A 402 1.75 41.31 -4.70
CA VAL A 402 2.02 40.42 -3.56
C VAL A 402 3.28 39.60 -3.79
N ASP A 403 3.44 39.00 -4.98
CA ASP A 403 4.53 38.10 -5.37
C ASP A 403 5.93 38.77 -5.32
N TYR A 404 5.96 40.11 -5.38
CA TYR A 404 7.15 40.95 -5.17
C TYR A 404 7.63 40.96 -3.71
N TYR A 405 6.73 41.01 -2.73
CA TYR A 405 7.05 41.02 -1.28
C TYR A 405 7.02 39.62 -0.65
N PHE A 406 6.05 38.80 -1.05
CA PHE A 406 5.76 37.46 -0.58
C PHE A 406 5.52 36.56 -1.80
N PRO A 407 6.48 35.72 -2.20
CA PRO A 407 6.37 34.93 -3.43
C PRO A 407 5.15 34.02 -3.40
N TRP A 408 4.22 34.20 -4.34
CA TRP A 408 2.88 33.62 -4.21
C TRP A 408 2.89 32.08 -4.28
N VAL A 409 3.89 31.53 -4.96
CA VAL A 409 4.17 30.08 -5.01
C VAL A 409 4.43 29.46 -3.63
N MET A 410 4.86 30.24 -2.63
CA MET A 410 5.10 29.76 -1.26
C MET A 410 3.87 29.09 -0.65
N THR A 411 2.67 29.53 -1.02
CA THR A 411 1.40 28.91 -0.62
C THR A 411 1.35 27.42 -0.96
N ILE A 412 1.76 27.03 -2.17
CA ILE A 412 1.85 25.62 -2.57
C ILE A 412 2.99 24.90 -1.85
N LEU A 413 4.12 25.58 -1.61
CA LEU A 413 5.26 25.00 -0.89
C LEU A 413 4.96 24.72 0.58
N PHE A 414 4.15 25.55 1.25
CA PHE A 414 3.62 25.25 2.59
C PHE A 414 2.69 24.03 2.58
N GLY A 415 1.86 23.88 1.53
CA GLY A 415 1.11 22.65 1.29
C GLY A 415 2.00 21.40 1.19
N CYS A 416 3.14 21.51 0.51
CA CYS A 416 4.14 20.44 0.39
C CYS A 416 4.82 20.11 1.73
N ILE A 417 5.20 21.13 2.51
CA ILE A 417 5.82 20.95 3.83
C ILE A 417 4.82 20.27 4.80
N SER A 418 3.56 20.66 4.73
CA SER A 418 2.48 20.03 5.51
C SER A 418 2.22 18.57 5.10
N ASP A 419 2.19 18.28 3.79
CA ASP A 419 2.09 16.90 3.28
C ASP A 419 3.26 16.04 3.75
N LEU A 420 4.49 16.56 3.65
CA LEU A 420 5.71 15.92 4.12
C LEU A 420 5.67 15.64 5.63
N PHE A 421 5.22 16.62 6.42
CA PHE A 421 5.08 16.48 7.86
C PHE A 421 4.07 15.38 8.22
N MET A 422 2.88 15.40 7.63
CA MET A 422 1.83 14.42 7.94
C MET A 422 2.12 13.02 7.41
N SER A 423 2.76 12.90 6.24
CA SER A 423 2.94 11.63 5.53
C SER A 423 4.27 10.94 5.82
N CYS A 424 5.35 11.71 5.98
CA CYS A 424 6.68 11.21 6.30
C CYS A 424 7.01 11.39 7.81
N PHE A 425 6.79 12.56 8.44
CA PHE A 425 7.24 12.82 9.82
C PHE A 425 6.34 12.23 10.93
N VAL A 426 5.06 12.60 11.02
CA VAL A 426 4.10 12.13 12.04
C VAL A 426 4.10 10.60 12.20
N PRO A 427 4.07 9.79 11.13
CA PRO A 427 4.01 8.34 11.23
C PRO A 427 5.35 7.72 11.62
N VAL A 428 6.45 8.41 11.32
CA VAL A 428 7.79 7.99 11.73
C VAL A 428 7.98 8.31 13.22
N PHE A 429 7.72 9.53 13.68
CA PHE A 429 8.11 9.93 15.03
C PHE A 429 7.00 9.78 16.08
N ILE A 430 5.74 10.03 15.74
CA ILE A 430 4.63 10.04 16.71
C ILE A 430 4.00 8.65 16.83
N TYR A 431 3.46 8.09 15.74
CA TYR A 431 2.70 6.83 15.80
C TYR A 431 3.51 5.63 16.33
N GLN A 432 4.83 5.61 16.12
CA GLN A 432 5.67 4.56 16.68
C GLN A 432 6.07 4.76 18.15
N ARG A 433 6.07 6.01 18.64
CA ARG A 433 6.41 6.28 20.04
C ARG A 433 5.32 5.76 20.97
N VAL A 434 4.06 6.01 20.63
CA VAL A 434 2.87 5.48 21.34
C VAL A 434 2.94 3.95 21.44
N GLY A 435 3.29 3.26 20.35
CA GLY A 435 3.46 1.80 20.36
C GLY A 435 4.61 1.32 21.26
N LYS A 436 5.73 2.05 21.34
CA LYS A 436 6.87 1.65 22.18
C LYS A 436 6.60 1.83 23.67
N GLU A 437 5.97 2.93 24.07
CA GLU A 437 5.67 3.20 25.48
C GLU A 437 4.68 2.17 26.04
N ASN A 438 3.65 1.82 25.26
CA ASN A 438 2.72 0.73 25.60
C ASN A 438 3.42 -0.65 25.63
N HIS A 439 4.25 -0.97 24.64
CA HIS A 439 4.98 -2.25 24.58
C HIS A 439 5.98 -2.42 25.72
N ASN A 440 6.63 -1.33 26.17
CA ASN A 440 7.53 -1.38 27.32
C ASN A 440 6.77 -1.68 28.63
N ARG A 441 5.64 -1.00 28.87
CA ARG A 441 4.74 -1.33 30.00
C ARG A 441 4.23 -2.77 29.92
N GLU A 442 3.92 -3.25 28.71
CA GLU A 442 3.49 -4.63 28.50
C GLU A 442 4.61 -5.65 28.77
N ILE A 443 5.87 -5.40 28.37
CA ILE A 443 7.02 -6.25 28.75
C ILE A 443 7.19 -6.30 30.26
N GLU A 444 7.06 -5.16 30.95
CA GLU A 444 7.16 -5.09 32.41
C GLU A 444 6.04 -5.90 33.08
N LEU A 445 4.81 -5.84 32.55
CA LEU A 445 3.66 -6.65 32.97
C LEU A 445 3.73 -8.14 32.57
N THR A 446 4.54 -8.53 31.57
CA THR A 446 4.66 -9.92 31.05
C THR A 446 5.96 -10.63 31.44
N SER A 447 6.95 -9.89 31.96
CA SER A 447 8.16 -10.49 32.57
C SER A 447 7.86 -11.06 33.96
N SER A 448 6.73 -10.65 34.56
CA SER A 448 5.98 -11.51 35.47
C SER A 448 5.45 -12.70 34.66
N ASN A 449 5.97 -13.91 34.93
CA ASN A 449 5.57 -15.18 34.29
C ASN A 449 4.13 -15.56 34.64
N ASN A 450 3.15 -14.78 34.16
CA ASN A 450 1.75 -14.95 34.48
C ASN A 450 1.04 -15.63 33.29
N PRO A 451 0.84 -16.97 33.32
CA PRO A 451 0.25 -17.75 32.21
C PRO A 451 -1.20 -17.35 31.88
N GLU A 452 -1.78 -16.44 32.65
CA GLU A 452 -3.10 -15.86 32.46
C GLU A 452 -3.25 -15.06 31.15
N LYS A 453 -2.17 -14.41 30.65
CA LYS A 453 -2.24 -13.61 29.41
C LYS A 453 -2.36 -14.46 28.14
N ASP A 454 -1.56 -15.52 27.99
CA ASP A 454 -1.68 -16.45 26.87
C ASP A 454 -3.05 -17.16 26.87
N ASN A 455 -3.58 -17.42 28.07
CA ASN A 455 -4.95 -17.90 28.25
C ASN A 455 -6.02 -16.88 27.82
N ALA A 456 -5.76 -15.57 27.85
CA ALA A 456 -6.75 -14.54 27.48
C ALA A 456 -7.05 -14.52 25.97
N ILE A 457 -6.03 -14.60 25.11
CA ILE A 457 -6.23 -14.72 23.66
C ILE A 457 -6.97 -16.02 23.34
N ARG A 458 -6.58 -17.15 23.97
CA ARG A 458 -7.25 -18.44 23.80
C ARG A 458 -8.71 -18.43 24.29
N LYS A 459 -9.02 -17.75 25.41
CA LYS A 459 -10.41 -17.53 25.88
C LYS A 459 -11.27 -16.78 24.85
N ILE A 460 -10.71 -15.76 24.18
CA ILE A 460 -11.41 -15.05 23.09
C ILE A 460 -11.62 -15.94 21.87
N LEU A 461 -10.58 -16.64 21.40
CA LEU A 461 -10.63 -17.46 20.18
C LEU A 461 -11.55 -18.68 20.33
N THR A 462 -11.65 -19.25 21.55
CA THR A 462 -12.55 -20.38 21.84
C THR A 462 -14.00 -19.96 22.05
N ASN A 463 -14.28 -18.74 22.52
CA ASN A 463 -15.64 -18.24 22.68
C ASN A 463 -16.21 -17.74 21.34
N ALA A 464 -17.25 -18.37 20.82
CA ALA A 464 -17.79 -18.08 19.48
C ALA A 464 -18.20 -16.61 19.23
N LYS A 465 -18.81 -15.95 20.23
CA LYS A 465 -19.21 -14.52 20.15
C LYS A 465 -17.99 -13.62 20.04
N TRP A 466 -17.05 -13.81 20.97
CA TRP A 466 -15.84 -13.00 21.09
C TRP A 466 -14.87 -13.23 19.95
N ASN A 467 -14.73 -14.48 19.50
CA ASN A 467 -14.00 -14.84 18.30
C ASN A 467 -14.56 -14.16 17.03
N SER A 468 -15.89 -14.15 16.84
CA SER A 468 -16.51 -13.45 15.70
C SER A 468 -16.22 -11.94 15.72
N LEU A 469 -16.31 -11.31 16.89
CA LEU A 469 -15.96 -9.90 17.07
C LEU A 469 -14.47 -9.63 16.83
N PHE A 470 -13.59 -10.50 17.34
CA PHE A 470 -12.14 -10.37 17.18
C PHE A 470 -11.70 -10.61 15.73
N LEU A 471 -12.31 -11.58 15.03
CA LEU A 471 -12.12 -11.75 13.59
C LEU A 471 -12.58 -10.50 12.83
N GLN A 472 -13.79 -9.97 13.08
CA GLN A 472 -14.26 -8.72 12.46
C GLN A 472 -13.39 -7.50 12.77
N PHE A 473 -12.67 -7.49 13.90
CA PHE A 473 -11.68 -6.46 14.23
C PHE A 473 -10.39 -6.68 13.44
N SER A 474 -9.90 -7.91 13.38
CA SER A 474 -8.73 -8.35 12.61
C SER A 474 -8.88 -8.11 11.10
N GLU A 475 -10.10 -8.31 10.57
CA GLU A 475 -10.48 -7.93 9.21
C GLU A 475 -10.28 -6.43 8.97
N LYS A 476 -10.71 -5.57 9.91
CA LYS A 476 -10.52 -4.10 9.82
C LYS A 476 -9.07 -3.66 10.06
N SER A 477 -8.25 -4.51 10.68
CA SER A 477 -6.82 -4.29 10.89
C SER A 477 -5.92 -4.81 9.76
N PHE A 478 -6.49 -5.41 8.72
CA PHE A 478 -5.74 -6.07 7.64
C PHE A 478 -4.82 -7.21 8.12
N SER A 479 -5.21 -7.90 9.20
CA SER A 479 -4.44 -8.94 9.91
C SER A 479 -5.34 -10.11 10.32
N SER A 480 -6.19 -10.56 9.41
CA SER A 480 -7.16 -11.65 9.66
C SER A 480 -6.56 -13.05 9.51
N GLU A 481 -5.46 -13.17 8.78
CA GLU A 481 -4.79 -14.42 8.42
C GLU A 481 -4.37 -15.26 9.64
N ASP A 482 -3.82 -14.66 10.70
CA ASP A 482 -3.42 -15.38 11.92
C ASP A 482 -4.64 -15.99 12.64
N VAL A 483 -5.76 -15.25 12.74
CA VAL A 483 -7.03 -15.75 13.33
C VAL A 483 -7.59 -16.90 12.49
N MET A 484 -7.63 -16.74 11.17
CA MET A 484 -8.21 -17.74 10.26
C MET A 484 -7.35 -19.01 10.19
N MET A 485 -6.02 -18.88 10.24
CA MET A 485 -5.11 -20.01 10.38
C MET A 485 -5.35 -20.76 11.69
N TRP A 486 -5.48 -20.03 12.81
CA TRP A 486 -5.72 -20.65 14.11
C TRP A 486 -6.96 -21.55 14.10
N HIS A 487 -8.07 -21.09 13.51
CA HIS A 487 -9.28 -21.92 13.34
C HIS A 487 -9.08 -23.11 12.41
N ALA A 488 -8.34 -22.95 11.33
CA ALA A 488 -8.03 -24.05 10.42
C ALA A 488 -7.19 -25.15 11.11
N VAL A 489 -6.26 -24.77 12.00
CA VAL A 489 -5.49 -25.72 12.83
C VAL A 489 -6.37 -26.42 13.87
N GLU A 490 -7.27 -25.70 14.53
CA GLU A 490 -8.23 -26.31 15.48
C GLU A 490 -9.21 -27.27 14.79
N GLN A 491 -9.63 -26.99 13.56
CA GLN A 491 -10.38 -27.96 12.74
C GLN A 491 -9.50 -29.17 12.40
N PHE A 492 -8.27 -28.95 11.94
CA PHE A 492 -7.32 -30.02 11.58
C PHE A 492 -7.05 -30.99 12.73
N LYS A 493 -6.95 -30.50 13.96
CA LYS A 493 -6.78 -31.31 15.18
C LYS A 493 -7.98 -32.21 15.48
N LYS A 494 -9.19 -31.80 15.11
CA LYS A 494 -10.44 -32.55 15.35
C LYS A 494 -10.70 -33.64 14.31
N VAL A 495 -10.02 -33.58 13.14
CA VAL A 495 -10.20 -34.57 12.07
C VAL A 495 -9.57 -35.92 12.43
N THR A 496 -10.42 -36.93 12.59
CA THR A 496 -10.03 -38.33 12.80
C THR A 496 -9.68 -39.06 11.50
N SER A 497 -10.39 -38.78 10.41
CA SER A 497 -10.20 -39.42 9.10
C SER A 497 -8.89 -39.00 8.42
N GLU A 498 -7.99 -39.95 8.17
CA GLU A 498 -6.68 -39.68 7.56
C GLU A 498 -6.80 -39.05 6.16
N LYS A 499 -7.72 -39.54 5.32
CA LYS A 499 -7.97 -39.00 3.97
C LYS A 499 -8.36 -37.51 4.01
N LEU A 500 -9.23 -37.15 4.95
CA LEU A 500 -9.64 -35.76 5.16
C LEU A 500 -8.51 -34.93 5.78
N ARG A 501 -7.74 -35.50 6.71
CA ARG A 501 -6.56 -34.84 7.32
C ARG A 501 -5.53 -34.48 6.25
N ILE A 502 -5.24 -35.36 5.30
CA ILE A 502 -4.37 -35.09 4.15
C ILE A 502 -4.94 -33.97 3.27
N GLU A 503 -6.25 -33.98 2.99
CA GLU A 503 -6.90 -32.95 2.19
C GLU A 503 -6.82 -31.56 2.86
N LEU A 504 -7.12 -31.49 4.16
CA LEU A 504 -7.08 -30.27 4.96
C LEU A 504 -5.64 -29.77 5.17
N PHE A 505 -4.67 -30.66 5.37
CA PHE A 505 -3.24 -30.32 5.43
C PHE A 505 -2.77 -29.62 4.15
N LEU A 506 -3.06 -30.21 2.98
CA LEU A 506 -2.68 -29.63 1.69
C LEU A 506 -3.32 -28.25 1.50
N LYS A 507 -4.61 -28.12 1.87
CA LYS A 507 -5.38 -26.88 1.81
C LYS A 507 -4.84 -25.79 2.73
N ILE A 508 -4.47 -26.11 3.97
CA ILE A 508 -3.80 -25.19 4.91
C ILE A 508 -2.46 -24.72 4.33
N CYS A 509 -1.65 -25.63 3.79
CA CYS A 509 -0.35 -25.29 3.22
C CYS A 509 -0.46 -24.34 2.01
N ASP A 510 -1.33 -24.63 1.05
CA ASP A 510 -1.56 -23.76 -0.13
C ASP A 510 -2.24 -22.42 0.23
N THR A 511 -2.99 -22.35 1.34
CA THR A 511 -3.74 -21.14 1.75
C THR A 511 -2.92 -20.18 2.61
N TYR A 512 -2.09 -20.69 3.53
CA TYR A 512 -1.43 -19.91 4.58
C TYR A 512 0.10 -19.98 4.57
N LEU A 513 0.70 -21.11 4.19
CA LEU A 513 2.14 -21.34 4.36
C LEU A 513 2.96 -21.20 3.08
N ARG A 514 2.39 -21.42 1.91
CA ARG A 514 3.10 -21.29 0.64
C ARG A 514 3.48 -19.84 0.34
N ILE A 515 4.64 -19.61 -0.29
CA ILE A 515 5.04 -18.26 -0.75
C ILE A 515 4.05 -17.78 -1.81
N GLY A 516 3.49 -16.59 -1.64
CA GLY A 516 2.43 -16.05 -2.49
C GLY A 516 1.05 -16.64 -2.22
N ALA A 517 0.84 -17.42 -1.15
CA ALA A 517 -0.47 -17.91 -0.75
C ALA A 517 -1.45 -16.75 -0.47
N PRO A 518 -2.77 -16.92 -0.69
CA PRO A 518 -3.73 -15.82 -0.54
C PRO A 518 -3.73 -15.23 0.87
N LEU A 519 -3.60 -16.08 1.89
CA LEU A 519 -3.49 -15.71 3.31
C LEU A 519 -2.08 -16.01 3.85
N GLU A 520 -1.03 -15.75 3.05
CA GLU A 520 0.36 -15.98 3.46
C GLU A 520 0.67 -15.31 4.82
N LEU A 521 1.04 -16.14 5.80
CA LEU A 521 1.34 -15.72 7.16
C LEU A 521 2.72 -15.04 7.24
N ASN A 522 2.81 -14.02 8.08
CA ASN A 522 4.05 -13.29 8.32
C ASN A 522 4.89 -13.95 9.43
N ILE A 523 5.44 -15.13 9.13
CA ILE A 523 6.19 -15.95 10.10
C ILE A 523 7.63 -16.26 9.61
N PRO A 524 8.64 -16.31 10.50
CA PRO A 524 9.99 -16.70 10.14
C PRO A 524 10.04 -18.22 9.85
N ARG A 525 9.95 -18.56 8.56
CA ARG A 525 9.76 -19.92 8.05
C ARG A 525 10.65 -20.99 8.70
N LYS A 526 11.96 -20.73 8.82
CA LYS A 526 12.93 -21.68 9.40
C LYS A 526 12.67 -21.99 10.87
N GLU A 527 12.32 -20.98 11.66
CA GLU A 527 12.15 -21.12 13.11
C GLU A 527 10.95 -22.02 13.43
N PHE A 528 9.83 -21.84 12.71
CA PHE A 528 8.56 -22.53 12.96
C PHE A 528 8.36 -23.84 12.18
N GLY A 529 9.42 -24.42 11.60
CA GLY A 529 9.36 -25.73 10.93
C GLY A 529 8.62 -25.73 9.58
N VAL A 530 8.49 -24.56 8.93
CA VAL A 530 7.77 -24.45 7.66
C VAL A 530 8.45 -25.20 6.50
N PRO A 531 9.79 -25.26 6.36
CA PRO A 531 10.45 -26.08 5.33
C PRO A 531 10.06 -27.55 5.37
N GLU A 532 9.96 -28.13 6.57
CA GLU A 532 9.61 -29.53 6.84
C GLU A 532 8.14 -29.80 6.53
N ILE A 533 7.25 -28.88 6.90
CA ILE A 533 5.83 -28.92 6.51
C ILE A 533 5.70 -28.85 4.98
N MET A 534 6.45 -27.97 4.33
CA MET A 534 6.39 -27.76 2.87
C MET A 534 7.02 -28.90 2.06
N SER A 535 8.01 -29.63 2.62
CA SER A 535 8.56 -30.83 1.99
C SER A 535 7.55 -31.98 2.03
N LEU A 536 6.91 -32.23 3.18
CA LEU A 536 5.82 -33.21 3.33
C LEU A 536 4.65 -32.89 2.39
N HIS A 537 4.23 -31.62 2.31
CA HIS A 537 3.22 -31.14 1.36
C HIS A 537 3.58 -31.46 -0.10
N SER A 538 4.85 -31.30 -0.48
CA SER A 538 5.31 -31.58 -1.84
C SER A 538 5.26 -33.08 -2.15
N SER A 539 5.69 -33.94 -1.21
CA SER A 539 5.64 -35.40 -1.33
C SER A 539 4.20 -35.92 -1.44
N LEU A 540 3.29 -35.45 -0.58
CA LEU A 540 1.86 -35.80 -0.62
C LEU A 540 1.20 -35.39 -1.95
N ARG A 541 1.54 -34.20 -2.46
CA ARG A 541 1.02 -33.70 -3.74
C ARG A 541 1.53 -34.52 -4.93
N ALA A 542 2.77 -34.99 -4.89
CA ALA A 542 3.33 -35.89 -5.90
C ALA A 542 2.64 -37.27 -5.86
N SER A 543 2.50 -37.88 -4.68
CA SER A 543 1.80 -39.16 -4.49
C SER A 543 0.37 -39.13 -5.05
N ARG A 544 -0.39 -38.06 -4.75
CA ARG A 544 -1.78 -37.90 -5.25
C ARG A 544 -1.87 -37.82 -6.78
N ARG A 545 -0.88 -37.24 -7.47
CA ARG A 545 -0.83 -37.20 -8.94
C ARG A 545 -0.63 -38.60 -9.54
N HIS A 546 0.25 -39.42 -8.96
CA HIS A 546 0.46 -40.79 -9.44
C HIS A 546 -0.78 -41.67 -9.26
N SER A 547 -1.53 -41.51 -8.16
CA SER A 547 -2.79 -42.24 -7.96
C SER A 547 -3.87 -41.83 -8.97
N SER A 548 -3.91 -40.55 -9.37
CA SER A 548 -4.86 -40.05 -10.37
C SER A 548 -4.66 -40.66 -11.77
N ASN A 549 -3.41 -40.92 -12.17
CA ASN A 549 -3.11 -41.43 -13.52
C ASN A 549 -3.34 -42.94 -13.69
N LYS A 550 -3.40 -43.72 -12.60
CA LYS A 550 -3.60 -45.18 -12.68
C LYS A 550 -5.04 -45.61 -12.98
N GLY A 551 -6.00 -44.69 -13.04
CA GLY A 551 -7.42 -45.02 -13.21
C GLY A 551 -7.88 -45.30 -14.65
N ASN A 552 -7.21 -44.76 -15.68
CA ASN A 552 -7.79 -44.61 -17.03
C ASN A 552 -6.99 -45.27 -18.18
N SER A 553 -6.02 -46.15 -17.91
CA SER A 553 -5.34 -46.93 -18.97
C SER A 553 -5.73 -48.41 -18.93
N PRO A 554 -6.65 -48.86 -19.81
CA PRO A 554 -6.83 -50.28 -20.10
C PRO A 554 -5.67 -50.75 -20.99
N THR A 555 -4.50 -51.01 -20.39
CA THR A 555 -3.33 -51.49 -21.12
C THR A 555 -3.52 -52.96 -21.48
N ILE A 556 -3.93 -53.23 -22.72
CA ILE A 556 -3.87 -54.55 -23.33
C ILE A 556 -2.40 -54.99 -23.37
N ILE A 557 -2.09 -56.10 -22.70
CA ILE A 557 -0.73 -56.65 -22.65
C ILE A 557 -0.48 -57.45 -23.93
N VAL A 558 0.33 -56.88 -24.83
CA VAL A 558 0.97 -57.65 -25.91
C VAL A 558 2.44 -57.86 -25.52
N PRO A 559 2.92 -59.11 -25.44
CA PRO A 559 4.31 -59.38 -25.06
C PRO A 559 5.25 -59.15 -26.26
N SER A 560 6.26 -58.29 -26.09
CA SER A 560 7.33 -58.09 -27.08
C SER A 560 8.72 -58.35 -26.48
N VAL A 561 9.49 -59.11 -27.25
CA VAL A 561 10.86 -59.64 -27.03
C VAL A 561 11.87 -58.57 -26.54
N PRO A 562 12.86 -58.93 -25.70
CA PRO A 562 13.93 -58.02 -25.29
C PRO A 562 14.97 -57.81 -26.40
N SER A 563 15.37 -56.56 -26.63
CA SER A 563 16.53 -56.21 -27.47
C SER A 563 17.48 -55.27 -26.74
N THR A 564 18.76 -55.55 -26.90
CA THR A 564 19.87 -55.04 -26.07
C THR A 564 20.51 -53.76 -26.64
N THR A 565 21.27 -53.05 -25.79
CA THR A 565 22.53 -52.32 -26.12
C THR A 565 22.50 -50.77 -26.32
N THR A 566 23.59 -50.16 -25.79
CA THR A 566 24.22 -48.85 -26.08
C THR A 566 23.63 -47.51 -25.61
N THR A 567 24.31 -46.98 -24.59
CA THR A 567 24.64 -45.56 -24.34
C THR A 567 25.28 -44.88 -25.57
N PRO A 568 25.22 -43.53 -25.68
CA PRO A 568 26.35 -42.75 -25.18
C PRO A 568 26.02 -41.44 -24.43
N THR A 569 27.03 -41.01 -23.69
CA THR A 569 27.25 -39.73 -23.00
C THR A 569 26.80 -38.47 -23.73
N ASN A 570 26.38 -37.46 -22.97
CA ASN A 570 26.58 -36.06 -23.37
C ASN A 570 26.99 -35.18 -22.18
N VAL A 571 27.99 -34.33 -22.39
CA VAL A 571 28.65 -33.50 -21.37
C VAL A 571 28.13 -32.07 -21.46
N VAL A 572 27.82 -31.43 -20.33
CA VAL A 572 27.54 -29.98 -20.26
C VAL A 572 28.32 -29.37 -19.08
N PRO A 573 28.97 -28.20 -19.23
CA PRO A 573 29.96 -27.72 -18.24
C PRO A 573 29.31 -27.08 -17.00
N GLN A 574 29.93 -27.29 -15.83
CA GLN A 574 29.64 -26.50 -14.63
C GLN A 574 30.33 -25.14 -14.69
N LEU A 575 29.57 -24.06 -14.49
CA LEU A 575 30.11 -22.71 -14.34
C LEU A 575 30.45 -22.46 -12.86
N PHE A 576 31.73 -22.32 -12.53
CA PHE A 576 32.19 -21.98 -11.18
C PHE A 576 31.72 -20.59 -10.75
N ARG A 577 31.19 -20.47 -9.53
CA ARG A 577 31.05 -19.19 -8.83
C ARG A 577 31.59 -19.34 -7.42
N ASN A 578 32.76 -18.77 -7.19
CA ASN A 578 33.43 -18.78 -5.88
C ASN A 578 32.77 -17.77 -4.94
N GLU A 579 32.37 -18.22 -3.74
CA GLU A 579 32.16 -17.34 -2.58
C GLU A 579 33.20 -17.68 -1.49
N PRO A 580 33.66 -16.71 -0.70
CA PRO A 580 34.74 -16.91 0.26
C PRO A 580 34.26 -17.60 1.54
N VAL A 581 35.05 -18.59 1.98
CA VAL A 581 34.87 -19.26 3.28
C VAL A 581 35.28 -18.31 4.41
N VAL A 582 34.33 -17.94 5.26
CA VAL A 582 34.60 -17.29 6.55
C VAL A 582 34.40 -18.32 7.66
N ALA A 583 35.45 -18.57 8.45
CA ALA A 583 35.42 -19.53 9.54
C ALA A 583 34.50 -19.07 10.68
N SER A 584 33.59 -19.94 11.13
CA SER A 584 32.73 -19.72 12.28
C SER A 584 33.18 -20.58 13.46
N ASN A 585 33.49 -19.96 14.59
CA ASN A 585 33.85 -20.66 15.83
C ASN A 585 32.66 -21.42 16.43
N ASN A 586 32.98 -22.49 17.15
CA ASN A 586 32.03 -23.45 17.72
C ASN A 586 30.98 -22.79 18.64
N VAL A 587 29.70 -22.95 18.27
CA VAL A 587 28.56 -22.77 19.18
C VAL A 587 27.83 -24.10 19.29
N THR A 588 27.90 -24.72 20.47
CA THR A 588 27.30 -26.02 20.78
C THR A 588 25.78 -25.96 20.68
N THR A 589 25.24 -26.21 19.50
CA THR A 589 23.79 -26.21 19.24
C THR A 589 23.26 -27.62 19.47
N THR A 590 22.39 -27.77 20.47
CA THR A 590 21.71 -29.02 20.82
C THR A 590 20.82 -29.47 19.66
N THR A 591 21.41 -30.20 18.72
CA THR A 591 20.73 -30.64 17.51
C THR A 591 19.91 -31.88 17.84
N SER A 592 18.59 -31.72 17.92
CA SER A 592 17.67 -32.86 17.98
C SER A 592 17.70 -33.58 16.63
N VAL A 593 18.60 -34.57 16.52
CA VAL A 593 18.71 -35.43 15.34
C VAL A 593 17.42 -36.22 15.17
N ILE A 594 16.55 -35.74 14.27
CA ILE A 594 15.43 -36.53 13.75
C ILE A 594 16.04 -37.54 12.78
N THR A 595 16.45 -38.68 13.33
CA THR A 595 17.07 -39.76 12.56
C THR A 595 16.07 -40.29 11.53
N SER A 596 16.38 -40.13 10.24
CA SER A 596 15.54 -40.60 9.13
C SER A 596 15.54 -42.13 9.05
N ARG A 597 14.74 -42.78 9.89
CA ARG A 597 14.43 -44.20 9.75
C ARG A 597 13.58 -44.43 8.49
N ASN A 598 13.84 -45.53 7.80
CA ASN A 598 13.07 -45.99 6.64
C ASN A 598 11.60 -46.23 7.03
N CYS A 599 10.75 -45.24 6.82
CA CYS A 599 9.30 -45.37 6.97
C CYS A 599 8.67 -45.90 5.67
N SER A 600 8.52 -47.23 5.59
CA SER A 600 7.61 -47.90 4.65
C SER A 600 6.14 -47.93 5.15
N SER A 601 5.84 -47.16 6.19
CA SER A 601 4.49 -46.94 6.74
C SER A 601 3.79 -45.79 5.98
N PRO A 602 2.46 -45.84 5.73
CA PRO A 602 1.73 -44.80 5.01
C PRO A 602 1.87 -43.40 5.64
N ASN A 603 1.54 -42.37 4.84
CA ASN A 603 1.80 -40.95 5.10
C ASN A 603 0.92 -40.33 6.21
N ILE A 604 0.95 -40.89 7.42
CA ILE A 604 0.20 -40.42 8.57
C ILE A 604 0.71 -39.03 8.97
N ILE A 605 -0.13 -38.02 8.75
CA ILE A 605 0.16 -36.65 9.17
C ILE A 605 -0.15 -36.51 10.67
N PRO A 606 0.83 -36.12 11.51
CA PRO A 606 0.61 -36.00 12.93
C PRO A 606 -0.26 -34.77 13.24
N PRO A 607 -1.21 -34.85 14.20
CA PRO A 607 -2.19 -33.78 14.46
C PRO A 607 -1.57 -32.49 15.01
N ASN A 608 -0.40 -32.57 15.62
CA ASN A 608 0.38 -31.46 16.18
C ASN A 608 1.36 -30.80 15.17
N ILE A 609 1.33 -31.19 13.88
CA ILE A 609 2.27 -30.68 12.87
C ILE A 609 2.27 -29.14 12.72
N PHE A 610 1.15 -28.49 13.06
CA PHE A 610 1.00 -27.04 12.98
C PHE A 610 1.15 -26.31 14.33
N ASP A 611 1.42 -27.00 15.45
CA ASP A 611 1.40 -26.38 16.79
C ASP A 611 2.35 -25.19 16.92
N ARG A 612 3.57 -25.32 16.38
CA ARG A 612 4.56 -24.24 16.38
C ARG A 612 4.10 -23.04 15.54
N VAL A 613 3.44 -23.30 14.40
CA VAL A 613 2.86 -22.25 13.55
C VAL A 613 1.67 -21.57 14.24
N GLN A 614 0.81 -22.33 14.90
CA GLN A 614 -0.34 -21.82 15.65
C GLN A 614 0.11 -20.92 16.82
N GLN A 615 1.15 -21.34 17.56
CA GLN A 615 1.76 -20.52 18.60
C GLN A 615 2.36 -19.21 18.04
N CYS A 616 2.94 -19.25 16.84
CA CYS A 616 3.39 -18.03 16.15
C CYS A 616 2.21 -17.11 15.77
N CYS A 617 1.09 -17.67 15.30
CA CYS A 617 -0.13 -16.91 15.03
C CYS A 617 -0.67 -16.24 16.31
N GLU A 618 -0.69 -16.96 17.44
CA GLU A 618 -1.06 -16.40 18.76
C GLU A 618 -0.16 -15.24 19.17
N HIS A 619 1.15 -15.36 18.98
CA HIS A 619 2.11 -14.28 19.23
C HIS A 619 1.90 -13.07 18.31
N ASN A 620 1.69 -13.29 17.00
CA ASN A 620 1.38 -12.24 16.03
C ASN A 620 0.07 -11.50 16.39
N MET A 621 -0.92 -12.21 16.93
CA MET A 621 -2.21 -11.64 17.33
C MET A 621 -2.12 -10.71 18.54
N ILE A 622 -1.02 -10.68 19.32
CA ILE A 622 -0.90 -9.86 20.55
C ILE A 622 -1.15 -8.37 20.30
N ASP A 623 -0.50 -7.74 19.30
CA ASP A 623 -0.69 -6.31 19.01
C ASP A 623 -2.14 -5.98 18.63
N ASN A 624 -2.78 -6.86 17.85
CA ASN A 624 -4.16 -6.73 17.41
C ASN A 624 -5.14 -6.98 18.58
N TYR A 625 -4.82 -7.94 19.47
CA TYR A 625 -5.54 -8.20 20.72
C TYR A 625 -5.47 -7.02 21.69
N THR A 626 -4.29 -6.41 21.88
CA THR A 626 -4.13 -5.24 22.77
C THR A 626 -5.01 -4.07 22.29
N ARG A 627 -5.08 -3.81 20.98
CA ARG A 627 -5.99 -2.81 20.40
C ARG A 627 -7.46 -3.17 20.55
N PHE A 628 -7.80 -4.45 20.37
CA PHE A 628 -9.15 -4.95 20.61
C PHE A 628 -9.55 -4.76 22.08
N GLY A 629 -8.62 -5.05 23.00
CA GLY A 629 -8.73 -4.80 24.44
C GLY A 629 -9.04 -3.35 24.76
N LEU A 630 -8.34 -2.39 24.15
CA LEU A 630 -8.64 -0.95 24.35
C LEU A 630 -10.06 -0.56 23.92
N VAL A 631 -10.60 -1.17 22.85
CA VAL A 631 -11.95 -0.86 22.33
C VAL A 631 -13.06 -1.58 23.11
N TYR A 632 -12.81 -2.79 23.60
CA TYR A 632 -13.81 -3.67 24.22
C TYR A 632 -13.55 -3.97 25.71
N SER A 633 -12.65 -3.23 26.36
CA SER A 633 -12.16 -3.44 27.74
C SER A 633 -13.25 -3.74 28.75
N LYS A 634 -14.27 -2.88 28.82
CA LYS A 634 -15.40 -3.02 29.74
C LYS A 634 -16.17 -4.32 29.54
N GLN A 635 -16.42 -4.71 28.28
CA GLN A 635 -17.19 -5.90 27.94
C GLN A 635 -16.37 -7.19 28.12
N LEU A 636 -15.06 -7.15 27.81
CA LEU A 636 -14.14 -8.27 28.07
C LEU A 636 -13.99 -8.56 29.57
N SER A 637 -13.91 -7.51 30.38
CA SER A 637 -13.87 -7.64 31.84
C SER A 637 -15.18 -8.21 32.40
N SER A 638 -16.35 -7.80 31.87
CA SER A 638 -17.65 -8.26 32.40
C SER A 638 -18.07 -9.65 31.91
N GLU A 639 -17.71 -10.05 30.69
CA GLU A 639 -18.17 -11.32 30.10
C GLU A 639 -17.17 -12.48 30.19
N LEU A 640 -15.86 -12.19 30.21
CA LEU A 640 -14.80 -13.21 30.19
C LEU A 640 -13.89 -13.17 31.42
N ASN A 641 -14.15 -12.27 32.38
CA ASN A 641 -13.27 -11.96 33.50
C ASN A 641 -11.82 -11.63 33.06
N ILE A 642 -11.67 -11.01 31.88
CA ILE A 642 -10.37 -10.56 31.37
C ILE A 642 -10.18 -9.10 31.78
N VAL A 643 -9.48 -8.88 32.89
CA VAL A 643 -9.14 -7.52 33.36
C VAL A 643 -8.12 -6.91 32.41
N SER A 644 -8.54 -5.93 31.61
CA SER A 644 -7.65 -5.23 30.69
C SER A 644 -6.79 -4.21 31.45
N THR A 645 -5.50 -4.50 31.64
CA THR A 645 -4.53 -3.64 32.36
C THR A 645 -3.83 -2.62 31.44
N PHE A 646 -4.51 -2.15 30.39
CA PHE A 646 -3.97 -1.32 29.31
C PHE A 646 -4.18 0.18 29.51
#